data_AF-A0ABD3I0B1-F1
#
_entry.id   AF-A0ABD3I0B1-F1
#
_cell.length_a   1.000
_cell.length_b   1.000
_cell.length_c   1.000
_cell.angle_alpha   90.00
_cell.angle_beta   90.00
_cell.angle_gamma   90.00
#
_symmetry.space_group_name_H-M   'P 1'
#
loop_
_entity.id
_entity.type
_entity.pdbx_description
1 polymer ?
#
loop_
_entity_poly.entity_id
_entity_poly.type
_entity_poly.pdbx_seq_one_letter_code
_entity_poly.pdbx_strand_id
1 'polypeptide(L)'
;MDDSSSGTAGLMRRIVQLEREKDELQRDVETLCMQQSGFSGSIDIVSRMQARRAAGFEQELEACKQKLSHQTQENLALQEELAEAYRAKGRTADAFKASMDKNKELEAEVKFYQSRMAGAFTERDKALGEAERLKNSETSLLDQVKELQRRLVQAKAECSEYEESNLAVQASLEASKVEFEKVLKVVDKFWLLRVNGGGSKSSCEEPLERAEVLLEDEDDIWNYGFMVDPKWQEDCKKAELHLAQVEEQLLHSTERAESLEIQLEEAVQNKKQLEERLAVMEDASSKLELHLEEEGLARRVAEEKALFYSDHLAMIKPKVEGDLQHLLVQFRSLVAEVSALLEEEKKQMVETSETMLNELEKRIPQPVPEETPSKLQEEAGPVTMPGESSAETENETTAVRNISRGADACEDKLITAIDDDSKMILAQALKEKVEALVLLSQQEERYYLESATRAALERQITELKQKLAQVTAEKVSALLDVASLRNEVHYLEERERELNELLGQHRSTSAGGRLLPASWSETAKSEVLPEDSSIIPSLAEKTVVKSKNPPTASKGYLKTWLRGLDISSSGSKTGAANGSKTSNPPASASGRQTDDSNSGLARLLVENAALQERVASVQHLAQSAHRLRMSLVKATTYLQGESDTASIQAAMDVVEAVKTEARRLKVALGCSLPVSFQAPLENSPEDLFTVPLSEESGITGEHTNVALDSVSMAGIEIAELLLATSELQKSALRCKLDSLHTVQV
;
A
#
# COMPACT_ATOMS: atom_id res chain seq x y z
N MET A 1 48.27 59.98 46.81
CA MET A 1 49.63 60.35 47.22
C MET A 1 49.52 61.10 48.52
N ASP A 2 50.35 60.78 49.52
CA ASP A 2 50.89 61.71 50.52
C ASP A 2 51.80 60.96 51.53
N ASP A 3 52.80 60.24 50.99
CA ASP A 3 53.88 59.65 51.78
C ASP A 3 54.88 60.73 52.24
N SER A 4 54.49 61.57 53.21
CA SER A 4 55.36 62.61 53.79
C SER A 4 54.93 63.12 55.18
N SER A 5 54.60 62.22 56.11
CA SER A 5 54.37 62.59 57.53
C SER A 5 55.16 61.79 58.57
N SER A 6 56.15 60.97 58.15
CA SER A 6 57.04 60.22 59.05
C SER A 6 58.18 61.09 59.61
N GLY A 7 57.81 62.17 60.28
CA GLY A 7 58.71 63.06 61.00
C GLY A 7 58.02 63.63 62.23
N THR A 8 58.78 64.02 63.26
CA THR A 8 58.26 64.40 64.58
C THR A 8 57.17 65.48 64.52
N ALA A 9 57.24 66.39 63.54
CA ALA A 9 56.24 67.41 63.28
C ALA A 9 54.88 66.86 62.77
N GLY A 10 54.88 65.76 62.02
CA GLY A 10 53.66 65.06 61.59
C GLY A 10 52.93 64.41 62.76
N LEU A 11 53.68 63.76 63.65
CA LEU A 11 53.15 63.21 64.90
C LEU A 11 52.57 64.30 65.81
N MET A 12 53.27 65.42 66.01
CA MET A 12 52.73 66.54 66.79
C MET A 12 51.44 67.12 66.19
N ARG A 13 51.34 67.25 64.85
CA ARG A 13 50.07 67.65 64.21
C ARG A 13 48.95 66.66 64.46
N ARG A 14 49.22 65.35 64.45
CA ARG A 14 48.20 64.33 64.75
C ARG A 14 47.81 64.32 66.22
N ILE A 15 48.74 64.57 67.15
CA ILE A 15 48.46 64.71 68.59
C ILE A 15 47.52 65.90 68.81
N VAL A 16 47.87 67.10 68.32
CA VAL A 16 47.01 68.30 68.47
C VAL A 16 45.64 68.11 67.82
N GLN A 17 45.57 67.38 66.71
CA GLN A 17 44.30 67.03 66.07
C GLN A 17 43.46 66.07 66.94
N LEU A 18 44.09 65.04 67.52
CA LEU A 18 43.42 64.10 68.43
C LEU A 18 43.02 64.76 69.76
N GLU A 19 43.79 65.72 70.26
CA GLU A 19 43.43 66.53 71.44
C GLU A 19 42.17 67.36 71.17
N ARG A 20 42.06 67.99 69.99
CA ARG A 20 40.83 68.68 69.57
C ARG A 20 39.65 67.73 69.42
N GLU A 21 39.83 66.60 68.72
CA GLU A 21 38.80 65.57 68.56
C GLU A 21 38.32 65.04 69.94
N LYS A 22 39.25 64.87 70.89
CA LYS A 22 38.96 64.45 72.27
C LYS A 22 38.26 65.53 73.09
N ASP A 23 38.66 66.80 72.99
CA ASP A 23 37.99 67.92 73.67
C ASP A 23 36.62 68.25 73.06
N GLU A 24 36.40 67.92 71.79
CA GLU A 24 35.11 67.98 71.10
C GLU A 24 34.17 66.88 71.59
N LEU A 25 34.64 65.63 71.56
CA LEU A 25 33.91 64.50 72.14
C LEU A 25 33.63 64.68 73.64
N GLN A 26 34.54 65.32 74.38
CA GLN A 26 34.32 65.63 75.79
C GLN A 26 33.18 66.66 75.96
N ARG A 27 33.11 67.71 75.14
CA ARG A 27 31.98 68.66 75.13
C ARG A 27 30.65 67.98 74.75
N ASP A 28 30.68 67.06 73.79
CA ASP A 28 29.49 66.31 73.38
C ASP A 28 29.01 65.34 74.48
N VAL A 29 29.93 64.68 75.19
CA VAL A 29 29.61 63.85 76.37
C VAL A 29 29.11 64.71 77.53
N GLU A 30 29.74 65.85 77.83
CA GLU A 30 29.30 66.76 78.89
C GLU A 30 27.89 67.32 78.60
N THR A 31 27.59 67.68 77.35
CA THR A 31 26.24 68.12 76.96
C THR A 31 25.20 67.00 76.99
N LEU A 32 25.56 65.77 76.58
CA LEU A 32 24.69 64.59 76.74
C LEU A 32 24.43 64.28 78.22
N CYS A 33 25.45 64.34 79.07
CA CYS A 33 25.29 64.15 80.52
C CYS A 33 24.46 65.26 81.16
N MET A 34 24.61 66.52 80.76
CA MET A 34 23.74 67.61 81.20
C MET A 34 22.28 67.37 80.77
N GLN A 35 22.02 66.93 79.54
CA GLN A 35 20.67 66.56 79.06
C GLN A 35 20.06 65.38 79.83
N GLN A 36 20.88 64.43 80.29
CA GLN A 36 20.43 63.30 81.12
C GLN A 36 20.29 63.64 82.61
N SER A 37 21.00 64.66 83.12
CA SER A 37 20.99 65.06 84.54
C SER A 37 19.69 65.74 84.99
N GLY A 38 18.89 66.23 84.04
CA GLY A 38 17.49 66.60 84.30
C GLY A 38 16.64 65.36 84.47
N PHE A 39 16.09 65.15 85.68
CA PHE A 39 15.31 63.95 86.07
C PHE A 39 14.05 63.67 85.20
N SER A 40 13.64 64.61 84.32
CA SER A 40 12.60 64.43 83.32
C SER A 40 13.07 63.81 81.99
N GLY A 41 14.35 63.91 81.63
CA GLY A 41 14.85 63.54 80.30
C GLY A 41 14.90 62.03 80.04
N SER A 42 15.17 61.21 81.07
CA SER A 42 15.29 59.76 80.93
C SER A 42 13.96 59.08 80.56
N ILE A 43 12.85 59.50 81.20
CA ILE A 43 11.50 59.02 80.89
C ILE A 43 11.13 59.35 79.43
N ASP A 44 11.38 60.58 78.99
CA ASP A 44 11.11 61.01 77.61
C ASP A 44 11.93 60.23 76.57
N ILE A 45 13.19 59.90 76.85
CA ILE A 45 14.04 59.09 75.98
C ILE A 45 13.49 57.65 75.91
N VAL A 46 13.15 57.04 77.05
CA VAL A 46 12.59 55.69 77.11
C VAL A 46 11.25 55.62 76.39
N SER A 47 10.34 56.59 76.61
CA SER A 47 9.06 56.66 75.89
C SER A 47 9.25 56.87 74.38
N ARG A 48 10.21 57.69 73.94
CA ARG A 48 10.56 57.82 72.50
C ARG A 48 11.12 56.52 71.92
N MET A 49 11.94 55.78 72.66
CA MET A 49 12.44 54.47 72.22
C MET A 49 11.33 53.42 72.16
N GLN A 50 10.43 53.40 73.15
CA GLN A 50 9.25 52.53 73.16
C GLN A 50 8.31 52.84 71.99
N ALA A 51 8.01 54.12 71.73
CA ALA A 51 7.20 54.54 70.59
C ALA A 51 7.84 54.17 69.24
N ARG A 52 9.16 54.34 69.08
CA ARG A 52 9.88 53.89 67.86
C ARG A 52 9.83 52.37 67.68
N ARG A 53 9.96 51.59 68.76
CA ARG A 53 9.81 50.11 68.70
C ARG A 53 8.37 49.70 68.39
N ALA A 54 7.38 50.36 68.98
CA ALA A 54 5.97 50.12 68.70
C ALA A 54 5.66 50.38 67.22
N ALA A 55 6.06 51.54 66.67
CA ALA A 55 5.90 51.86 65.25
C ALA A 55 6.66 50.87 64.32
N GLY A 56 7.85 50.42 64.72
CA GLY A 56 8.58 49.37 64.00
C GLY A 56 7.82 48.04 63.99
N PHE A 57 7.30 47.60 65.13
CA PHE A 57 6.47 46.40 65.22
C PHE A 57 5.13 46.53 64.49
N GLU A 58 4.51 47.72 64.48
CA GLU A 58 3.31 48.00 63.67
C GLU A 58 3.61 47.89 62.17
N GLN A 59 4.75 48.43 61.71
CA GLN A 59 5.18 48.29 60.32
C GLN A 59 5.50 46.83 59.95
N GLU A 60 6.19 46.09 60.81
CA GLU A 60 6.45 44.65 60.62
C GLU A 60 5.14 43.84 60.62
N LEU A 61 4.18 44.19 61.47
CA LEU A 61 2.86 43.55 61.57
C LEU A 61 2.01 43.82 60.33
N GLU A 62 2.01 45.04 59.78
CA GLU A 62 1.35 45.33 58.50
C GLU A 62 2.06 44.68 57.31
N ALA A 63 3.39 44.63 57.29
CA ALA A 63 4.13 43.88 56.27
C ALA A 63 3.82 42.38 56.33
N CYS A 64 3.63 41.81 57.53
CA CYS A 64 3.17 40.43 57.71
C CYS A 64 1.72 40.22 57.26
N LYS A 65 0.80 41.15 57.56
CA LYS A 65 -0.59 41.11 57.06
C LYS A 65 -0.65 41.17 55.53
N GLN A 66 0.11 42.05 54.90
CA GLN A 66 0.18 42.16 53.44
C GLN A 66 0.68 40.86 52.80
N LYS A 67 1.77 40.28 53.34
CA LYS A 67 2.27 38.96 52.90
C LYS A 67 1.22 37.86 53.07
N LEU A 68 0.50 37.83 54.20
CA LEU A 68 -0.56 36.85 54.44
C LEU A 68 -1.73 37.03 53.45
N SER A 69 -2.15 38.27 53.15
CA SER A 69 -3.20 38.52 52.16
C SER A 69 -2.78 38.10 50.74
N HIS A 70 -1.53 38.37 50.37
CA HIS A 70 -0.97 37.95 49.08
C HIS A 70 -0.91 36.43 48.97
N GLN A 71 -0.36 35.74 49.97
CA GLN A 71 -0.35 34.27 50.03
C GLN A 71 -1.76 33.68 50.03
N THR A 72 -2.75 34.36 50.61
CA THR A 72 -4.17 33.92 50.57
C THR A 72 -4.74 34.02 49.15
N GLN A 73 -4.45 35.12 48.43
CA GLN A 73 -4.86 35.29 47.04
C GLN A 73 -4.17 34.28 46.11
N GLU A 74 -2.87 34.05 46.28
CA GLU A 74 -2.13 33.03 45.51
C GLU A 74 -2.69 31.61 45.75
N ASN A 75 -3.03 31.27 46.99
CA ASN A 75 -3.66 29.97 47.28
C ASN A 75 -5.04 29.82 46.62
N LEU A 76 -5.83 30.89 46.51
CA LEU A 76 -7.12 30.86 45.80
C LEU A 76 -6.90 30.70 44.28
N ALA A 77 -5.98 31.45 43.69
CA ALA A 77 -5.62 31.31 42.28
C ALA A 77 -5.14 29.89 41.94
N LEU A 78 -4.27 29.31 42.76
CA LEU A 78 -3.81 27.92 42.59
C LEU A 78 -4.94 26.88 42.75
N GLN A 79 -5.97 27.15 43.56
CA GLN A 79 -7.15 26.29 43.65
C GLN A 79 -8.03 26.38 42.40
N GLU A 80 -8.15 27.57 41.79
CA GLU A 80 -8.85 27.77 40.52
C GLU A 80 -8.11 27.09 39.36
N GLU A 81 -6.79 27.29 39.23
CA GLU A 81 -5.94 26.60 38.26
C GLU A 81 -6.01 25.08 38.40
N LEU A 82 -5.99 24.55 39.63
CA LEU A 82 -6.14 23.12 39.89
C LEU A 82 -7.52 22.61 39.45
N ALA A 83 -8.60 23.35 39.72
CA ALA A 83 -9.95 23.00 39.27
C ALA A 83 -10.06 23.02 37.74
N GLU A 84 -9.43 23.98 37.06
CA GLU A 84 -9.35 24.02 35.60
C GLU A 84 -8.52 22.88 35.02
N ALA A 85 -7.39 22.51 35.63
CA ALA A 85 -6.61 21.35 35.24
C ALA A 85 -7.41 20.04 35.34
N TYR A 86 -8.26 19.88 36.37
CA TYR A 86 -9.18 18.74 36.46
C TYR A 86 -10.28 18.77 35.38
N ARG A 87 -10.85 19.94 35.05
CA ARG A 87 -11.81 20.08 33.93
C ARG A 87 -11.15 19.77 32.59
N ALA A 88 -9.93 20.24 32.36
CA ALA A 88 -9.14 19.94 31.17
C ALA A 88 -8.86 18.43 31.06
N LYS A 89 -8.44 17.79 32.15
CA LYS A 89 -8.24 16.33 32.23
C LYS A 89 -9.51 15.56 31.85
N GLY A 90 -10.68 15.98 32.36
CA GLY A 90 -11.98 15.42 31.97
C GLY A 90 -12.21 15.48 30.46
N ARG A 91 -12.12 16.69 29.87
CA ARG A 91 -12.26 16.90 28.42
C ARG A 91 -11.30 16.04 27.59
N THR A 92 -10.05 15.87 28.03
CA THR A 92 -9.08 15.00 27.33
C THR A 92 -9.42 13.51 27.43
N ALA A 93 -9.98 13.06 28.55
CA ALA A 93 -10.41 11.67 28.72
C ALA A 93 -11.65 11.35 27.86
N ASP A 94 -12.62 12.27 27.81
CA ASP A 94 -13.81 12.12 26.95
C ASP A 94 -13.44 12.15 25.47
N ALA A 95 -12.54 13.05 25.05
CA ALA A 95 -12.02 13.08 23.68
C ALA A 95 -11.25 11.81 23.30
N PHE A 96 -10.42 11.28 24.21
CA PHE A 96 -9.74 10.00 24.01
C PHE A 96 -10.73 8.84 23.87
N LYS A 97 -11.77 8.79 24.70
CA LYS A 97 -12.83 7.79 24.61
C LYS A 97 -13.58 7.87 23.27
N ALA A 98 -13.98 9.07 22.85
CA ALA A 98 -14.63 9.27 21.56
C ALA A 98 -13.75 8.84 20.38
N SER A 99 -12.44 9.12 20.45
CA SER A 99 -11.47 8.63 19.46
C SER A 99 -11.32 7.11 19.45
N MET A 100 -11.34 6.46 20.63
CA MET A 100 -11.29 5.01 20.75
C MET A 100 -12.56 4.34 20.21
N ASP A 101 -13.73 4.93 20.47
CA ASP A 101 -15.01 4.40 19.96
C ASP A 101 -15.11 4.58 18.43
N LYS A 102 -14.68 5.73 17.88
CA LYS A 102 -14.53 5.91 16.42
C LYS A 102 -13.53 4.95 15.79
N ASN A 103 -12.42 4.63 16.48
CA ASN A 103 -11.46 3.65 15.96
C ASN A 103 -12.06 2.23 15.86
N LYS A 104 -12.92 1.82 16.81
CA LYS A 104 -13.65 0.53 16.72
C LYS A 104 -14.63 0.48 15.56
N GLU A 105 -15.27 1.61 15.24
CA GLU A 105 -16.19 1.75 14.10
C GLU A 105 -15.42 1.58 12.78
N LEU A 106 -14.31 2.30 12.61
CA LEU A 106 -13.40 2.14 11.46
C LEU A 106 -12.83 0.71 11.35
N GLU A 107 -12.48 0.07 12.47
CA GLU A 107 -12.07 -1.34 12.48
C GLU A 107 -13.18 -2.30 12.03
N ALA A 108 -14.45 -1.99 12.29
CA ALA A 108 -15.59 -2.78 11.84
C ALA A 108 -15.84 -2.57 10.33
N GLU A 109 -15.73 -1.34 9.83
CA GLU A 109 -15.81 -1.03 8.40
C GLU A 109 -14.69 -1.71 7.60
N VAL A 110 -13.44 -1.65 8.08
CA VAL A 110 -12.31 -2.35 7.44
C VAL A 110 -12.56 -3.85 7.35
N LYS A 111 -13.10 -4.49 8.41
CA LYS A 111 -13.46 -5.91 8.38
C LYS A 111 -14.61 -6.20 7.42
N PHE A 112 -15.58 -5.30 7.31
CA PHE A 112 -16.68 -5.41 6.34
C PHE A 112 -16.16 -5.35 4.90
N TYR A 113 -15.31 -4.36 4.58
CA TYR A 113 -14.71 -4.25 3.24
C TYR A 113 -13.78 -5.43 2.92
N GLN A 114 -12.97 -5.90 3.87
CA GLN A 114 -12.16 -7.12 3.71
C GLN A 114 -13.03 -8.35 3.39
N SER A 115 -14.15 -8.51 4.11
CA SER A 115 -15.09 -9.61 3.88
C SER A 115 -15.78 -9.51 2.51
N ARG A 116 -16.19 -8.30 2.09
CA ARG A 116 -16.80 -8.08 0.76
C ARG A 116 -15.79 -8.26 -0.38
N MET A 117 -14.53 -7.88 -0.18
CA MET A 117 -13.44 -8.16 -1.12
C MET A 117 -13.16 -9.66 -1.25
N ALA A 118 -13.09 -10.39 -0.13
CA ALA A 118 -12.92 -11.85 -0.14
C ALA A 118 -14.08 -12.53 -0.89
N GLY A 119 -15.33 -12.14 -0.62
CA GLY A 119 -16.51 -12.60 -1.36
C GLY A 119 -16.37 -12.39 -2.86
N ALA A 120 -16.08 -11.16 -3.29
CA ALA A 120 -15.90 -10.82 -4.71
C ALA A 120 -14.77 -11.60 -5.39
N PHE A 121 -13.66 -11.89 -4.68
CA PHE A 121 -12.62 -12.78 -5.21
C PHE A 121 -13.14 -14.22 -5.37
N THR A 122 -13.85 -14.79 -4.39
CA THR A 122 -14.42 -16.14 -4.54
C THR A 122 -15.46 -16.25 -5.66
N GLU A 123 -16.21 -15.17 -5.94
CA GLU A 123 -17.16 -15.10 -7.06
C GLU A 123 -16.42 -15.03 -8.40
N ARG A 124 -15.40 -14.16 -8.51
CA ARG A 124 -14.51 -14.08 -9.68
C ARG A 124 -13.85 -15.42 -9.97
N ASP A 125 -13.35 -16.11 -8.94
CA ASP A 125 -12.59 -17.35 -9.10
C ASP A 125 -13.50 -18.52 -9.51
N LYS A 126 -14.76 -18.54 -9.05
CA LYS A 126 -15.80 -19.44 -9.59
C LYS A 126 -16.07 -19.17 -11.07
N ALA A 127 -16.30 -17.90 -11.44
CA ALA A 127 -16.57 -17.51 -12.83
C ALA A 127 -15.39 -17.82 -13.77
N LEU A 128 -14.15 -17.62 -13.30
CA LEU A 128 -12.94 -18.03 -14.04
C LEU A 128 -12.87 -19.55 -14.21
N GLY A 129 -13.10 -20.32 -13.14
CA GLY A 129 -13.14 -21.79 -13.23
C GLY A 129 -14.27 -22.33 -14.13
N GLU A 130 -15.38 -21.62 -14.26
CA GLU A 130 -16.45 -21.95 -15.21
C GLU A 130 -16.05 -21.60 -16.65
N ALA A 131 -15.45 -20.42 -16.88
CA ALA A 131 -14.93 -20.02 -18.18
C ALA A 131 -13.82 -20.97 -18.69
N GLU A 132 -12.94 -21.45 -17.82
CA GLU A 132 -11.92 -22.45 -18.17
C GLU A 132 -12.54 -23.80 -18.56
N ARG A 133 -13.58 -24.26 -17.85
CA ARG A 133 -14.32 -25.48 -18.24
C ARG A 133 -14.99 -25.34 -19.61
N LEU A 134 -15.61 -24.19 -19.89
CA LEU A 134 -16.22 -23.89 -21.18
C LEU A 134 -15.19 -23.81 -22.31
N LYS A 135 -14.03 -23.21 -22.07
CA LYS A 135 -12.92 -23.19 -23.04
C LYS A 135 -12.38 -24.60 -23.30
N ASN A 136 -12.29 -25.45 -22.28
CA ASN A 136 -11.86 -26.83 -22.44
C ASN A 136 -12.89 -27.65 -23.25
N SER A 137 -14.20 -27.47 -23.03
CA SER A 137 -15.22 -28.11 -23.87
C SER A 137 -15.23 -27.57 -25.30
N GLU A 138 -15.04 -26.27 -25.51
CA GLU A 138 -14.86 -25.65 -26.84
C GLU A 138 -13.69 -26.28 -27.60
N THR A 139 -12.51 -26.43 -26.97
CA THR A 139 -11.35 -27.07 -27.63
C THR A 139 -11.61 -28.53 -27.99
N SER A 140 -12.32 -29.28 -27.12
CA SER A 140 -12.74 -30.66 -27.41
C SER A 140 -13.74 -30.74 -28.57
N LEU A 141 -14.69 -29.81 -28.66
CA LEU A 141 -15.62 -29.72 -29.79
C LEU A 141 -14.90 -29.32 -31.09
N LEU A 142 -13.94 -28.38 -31.04
CA LEU A 142 -13.09 -28.03 -32.18
C LEU A 142 -12.30 -29.23 -32.72
N ASP A 143 -11.76 -30.08 -31.84
CA ASP A 143 -11.05 -31.28 -32.27
C ASP A 143 -12.00 -32.35 -32.85
N GLN A 144 -13.22 -32.48 -32.31
CA GLN A 144 -14.27 -33.31 -32.92
C GLN A 144 -14.72 -32.78 -34.30
N VAL A 145 -14.79 -31.46 -34.49
CA VAL A 145 -15.10 -30.86 -35.80
C VAL A 145 -13.98 -31.12 -36.81
N LYS A 146 -12.70 -31.03 -36.40
CA LYS A 146 -11.54 -31.39 -37.26
C LYS A 146 -11.57 -32.88 -37.64
N GLU A 147 -11.90 -33.76 -36.70
CA GLU A 147 -12.08 -35.20 -36.92
C GLU A 147 -13.19 -35.45 -37.97
N LEU A 148 -14.36 -34.84 -37.77
CA LEU A 148 -15.49 -34.91 -38.70
C LEU A 148 -15.15 -34.39 -40.09
N GLN A 149 -14.47 -33.25 -40.17
CA GLN A 149 -14.04 -32.65 -41.45
C GLN A 149 -13.08 -33.58 -42.20
N ARG A 150 -12.16 -34.25 -41.50
CA ARG A 150 -11.25 -35.24 -42.11
C ARG A 150 -12.02 -36.45 -42.64
N ARG A 151 -12.96 -37.00 -41.85
CA ARG A 151 -13.82 -38.13 -42.28
C ARG A 151 -14.66 -37.77 -43.50
N LEU A 152 -15.20 -36.56 -43.56
CA LEU A 152 -15.96 -36.07 -44.71
C LEU A 152 -15.09 -35.91 -45.96
N VAL A 153 -13.84 -35.43 -45.82
CA VAL A 153 -12.87 -35.38 -46.93
C VAL A 153 -12.52 -36.78 -47.43
N GLN A 154 -12.30 -37.72 -46.51
CA GLN A 154 -12.01 -39.13 -46.85
C GLN A 154 -13.20 -39.77 -47.58
N ALA A 155 -14.41 -39.73 -47.01
CA ALA A 155 -15.61 -40.30 -47.63
C ALA A 155 -15.89 -39.69 -49.02
N LYS A 156 -15.59 -38.39 -49.20
CA LYS A 156 -15.71 -37.74 -50.52
C LYS A 156 -14.67 -38.25 -51.53
N ALA A 157 -13.46 -38.58 -51.10
CA ALA A 157 -12.46 -39.21 -51.97
C ALA A 157 -12.89 -40.63 -52.35
N GLU A 158 -13.34 -41.43 -51.37
CA GLU A 158 -13.88 -42.78 -51.61
C GLU A 158 -15.07 -42.76 -52.59
N CYS A 159 -16.01 -41.82 -52.44
CA CYS A 159 -17.10 -41.64 -53.42
C CYS A 159 -16.58 -41.34 -54.84
N SER A 160 -15.52 -40.53 -54.98
CA SER A 160 -14.91 -40.24 -56.29
C SER A 160 -14.29 -41.50 -56.91
N GLU A 161 -13.61 -42.33 -56.12
CA GLU A 161 -13.04 -43.61 -56.58
C GLU A 161 -14.14 -44.62 -56.98
N TYR A 162 -15.28 -44.65 -56.27
CA TYR A 162 -16.44 -45.44 -56.65
C TYR A 162 -17.11 -44.92 -57.94
N GLU A 163 -17.21 -43.61 -58.14
CA GLU A 163 -17.72 -43.01 -59.39
C GLU A 163 -16.84 -43.38 -60.60
N GLU A 164 -15.51 -43.27 -60.47
CA GLU A 164 -14.55 -43.69 -61.50
C GLU A 164 -14.65 -45.20 -61.80
N SER A 165 -14.77 -46.02 -60.75
CA SER A 165 -14.94 -47.48 -60.89
C SER A 165 -16.25 -47.85 -61.60
N ASN A 166 -17.34 -47.14 -61.30
CA ASN A 166 -18.65 -47.36 -61.92
C ASN A 166 -18.63 -46.96 -63.40
N LEU A 167 -17.98 -45.85 -63.76
CA LEU A 167 -17.74 -45.46 -65.16
C LEU A 167 -16.92 -46.51 -65.92
N ALA A 168 -15.88 -47.09 -65.29
CA ALA A 168 -15.09 -48.18 -65.90
C ALA A 168 -15.93 -49.45 -66.12
N VAL A 169 -16.79 -49.82 -65.17
CA VAL A 169 -17.73 -50.96 -65.31
C VAL A 169 -18.75 -50.70 -66.42
N GLN A 170 -19.31 -49.49 -66.53
CA GLN A 170 -20.21 -49.12 -67.61
C GLN A 170 -19.55 -49.24 -68.99
N ALA A 171 -18.32 -48.74 -69.15
CA ALA A 171 -17.56 -48.87 -70.39
C ALA A 171 -17.28 -50.33 -70.77
N SER A 172 -16.96 -51.18 -69.78
CA SER A 172 -16.77 -52.63 -69.98
C SER A 172 -18.09 -53.32 -70.38
N LEU A 173 -19.20 -52.96 -69.76
CA LEU A 173 -20.53 -53.47 -70.10
C LEU A 173 -20.96 -53.06 -71.52
N GLU A 174 -20.67 -51.83 -71.95
CA GLU A 174 -20.92 -51.39 -73.33
C GLU A 174 -20.05 -52.15 -74.35
N ALA A 175 -18.77 -52.36 -74.05
CA ALA A 175 -17.90 -53.20 -74.88
C ALA A 175 -18.43 -54.65 -74.99
N SER A 176 -18.86 -55.24 -73.88
CA SER A 176 -19.45 -56.58 -73.85
C SER A 176 -20.77 -56.67 -74.64
N LYS A 177 -21.64 -55.65 -74.56
CA LYS A 177 -22.85 -55.55 -75.40
C LYS A 177 -22.52 -55.53 -76.89
N VAL A 178 -21.46 -54.81 -77.30
CA VAL A 178 -21.00 -54.78 -78.70
C VAL A 178 -20.47 -56.14 -79.14
N GLU A 179 -19.73 -56.87 -78.31
CA GLU A 179 -19.33 -58.26 -78.63
C GLU A 179 -20.53 -59.21 -78.71
N PHE A 180 -21.48 -59.10 -77.78
CA PHE A 180 -22.72 -59.88 -77.81
C PHE A 180 -23.53 -59.62 -79.09
N GLU A 181 -23.62 -58.36 -79.56
CA GLU A 181 -24.26 -58.02 -80.83
C GLU A 181 -23.55 -58.67 -82.05
N LYS A 182 -22.23 -58.89 -81.99
CA LYS A 182 -21.51 -59.68 -83.02
C LYS A 182 -21.88 -61.16 -82.93
N VAL A 183 -21.99 -61.73 -81.73
CA VAL A 183 -22.41 -63.13 -81.53
C VAL A 183 -23.83 -63.36 -82.04
N LEU A 184 -24.77 -62.44 -81.76
CA LEU A 184 -26.13 -62.48 -82.32
C LEU A 184 -26.11 -62.51 -83.86
N LYS A 185 -25.28 -61.68 -84.50
CA LYS A 185 -25.08 -61.70 -85.97
C LYS A 185 -24.42 -62.99 -86.49
N VAL A 186 -23.74 -63.75 -85.64
CA VAL A 186 -23.21 -65.08 -85.98
C VAL A 186 -24.34 -66.13 -85.87
N VAL A 187 -25.11 -66.13 -84.77
CA VAL A 187 -26.30 -66.98 -84.59
C VAL A 187 -27.27 -66.81 -85.76
N ASP A 188 -27.58 -65.57 -86.16
CA ASP A 188 -28.46 -65.28 -87.29
C ASP A 188 -27.93 -65.85 -88.63
N LYS A 189 -26.61 -65.87 -88.84
CA LYS A 189 -26.01 -66.47 -90.04
C LYS A 189 -26.09 -68.00 -90.02
N PHE A 190 -25.84 -68.64 -88.89
CA PHE A 190 -25.98 -70.09 -88.75
C PHE A 190 -27.44 -70.52 -88.87
N TRP A 191 -28.37 -69.75 -88.31
CA TRP A 191 -29.81 -69.94 -88.48
C TRP A 191 -30.23 -69.85 -89.97
N LEU A 192 -29.76 -68.83 -90.69
CA LEU A 192 -29.98 -68.70 -92.14
C LEU A 192 -29.38 -69.87 -92.94
N LEU A 193 -28.20 -70.37 -92.56
CA LEU A 193 -27.58 -71.55 -93.19
C LEU A 193 -28.43 -72.81 -92.98
N ARG A 194 -28.90 -73.06 -91.75
CA ARG A 194 -29.78 -74.20 -91.43
C ARG A 194 -31.10 -74.18 -92.18
N VAL A 195 -31.77 -73.01 -92.22
CA VAL A 195 -33.03 -72.82 -92.96
C VAL A 195 -32.84 -72.99 -94.47
N ASN A 196 -31.68 -72.58 -95.03
CA ASN A 196 -31.36 -72.76 -96.44
C ASN A 196 -30.87 -74.20 -96.76
N GLY A 197 -30.31 -74.92 -95.79
CA GLY A 197 -29.81 -76.28 -95.92
C GLY A 197 -30.87 -77.39 -95.92
N GLY A 198 -32.15 -77.04 -95.75
CA GLY A 198 -33.27 -77.99 -95.74
C GLY A 198 -33.88 -78.29 -94.37
N GLY A 199 -33.44 -77.58 -93.32
CA GLY A 199 -34.06 -77.67 -91.99
C GLY A 199 -35.54 -77.26 -91.98
N SER A 200 -36.32 -77.84 -91.09
CA SER A 200 -37.75 -77.49 -90.93
C SER A 200 -37.91 -76.04 -90.46
N LYS A 201 -38.79 -75.28 -91.13
CA LYS A 201 -39.05 -73.87 -90.80
C LYS A 201 -39.95 -73.74 -89.57
N SER A 202 -39.38 -73.75 -88.38
CA SER A 202 -40.04 -73.19 -87.19
C SER A 202 -40.01 -71.66 -87.23
N SER A 203 -41.00 -71.03 -86.60
CA SER A 203 -41.14 -69.57 -86.55
C SER A 203 -40.63 -69.01 -85.21
N CYS A 204 -39.34 -69.18 -84.93
CA CYS A 204 -38.70 -68.61 -83.73
C CYS A 204 -38.25 -67.16 -84.01
N GLU A 205 -38.95 -66.20 -83.39
CA GLU A 205 -38.64 -64.77 -83.54
C GLU A 205 -37.51 -64.31 -82.63
N GLU A 206 -37.25 -64.98 -81.49
CA GLU A 206 -36.28 -64.51 -80.50
C GLU A 206 -34.86 -65.09 -80.72
N PRO A 207 -33.77 -64.29 -80.67
CA PRO A 207 -32.42 -64.77 -81.00
C PRO A 207 -31.86 -65.83 -80.04
N LEU A 208 -32.34 -65.87 -78.79
CA LEU A 208 -31.89 -66.85 -77.80
C LEU A 208 -32.44 -68.24 -78.12
N GLU A 209 -33.74 -68.34 -78.44
CA GLU A 209 -34.37 -69.58 -78.92
C GLU A 209 -33.68 -70.12 -80.18
N ARG A 210 -33.28 -69.24 -81.12
CA ARG A 210 -32.50 -69.66 -82.30
C ARG A 210 -31.16 -70.28 -81.92
N ALA A 211 -30.49 -69.75 -80.90
CA ALA A 211 -29.21 -70.28 -80.42
C ALA A 211 -29.39 -71.62 -79.71
N GLU A 212 -30.40 -71.76 -78.84
CA GLU A 212 -30.73 -73.02 -78.17
C GLU A 212 -31.07 -74.11 -79.19
N VAL A 213 -31.95 -73.82 -80.15
CA VAL A 213 -32.33 -74.78 -81.20
C VAL A 213 -31.13 -75.16 -82.09
N LEU A 214 -30.15 -74.27 -82.31
CA LEU A 214 -28.88 -74.58 -83.00
C LEU A 214 -27.92 -75.43 -82.16
N LEU A 215 -27.97 -75.35 -80.84
CA LEU A 215 -27.18 -76.19 -79.91
C LEU A 215 -27.81 -77.58 -79.72
N GLU A 216 -29.11 -77.73 -79.98
CA GLU A 216 -29.85 -79.01 -79.98
C GLU A 216 -29.79 -79.76 -81.33
N ASP A 217 -29.06 -79.27 -82.35
CA ASP A 217 -28.83 -80.03 -83.58
C ASP A 217 -27.91 -81.24 -83.32
N GLU A 218 -28.28 -82.42 -83.84
CA GLU A 218 -27.40 -83.58 -83.82
C GLU A 218 -26.14 -83.34 -84.68
N ASP A 219 -24.97 -83.80 -84.20
CA ASP A 219 -23.64 -83.55 -84.80
C ASP A 219 -23.56 -83.90 -86.30
N ASP A 220 -24.33 -84.89 -86.76
CA ASP A 220 -24.41 -85.32 -88.16
C ASP A 220 -24.97 -84.24 -89.11
N ILE A 221 -25.69 -83.23 -88.58
CA ILE A 221 -26.24 -82.08 -89.33
C ILE A 221 -25.13 -81.06 -89.65
N TRP A 222 -24.10 -80.96 -88.80
CA TRP A 222 -23.02 -79.97 -88.89
C TRP A 222 -21.64 -80.62 -89.15
N ASN A 223 -21.63 -81.66 -89.97
CA ASN A 223 -20.45 -82.50 -90.23
C ASN A 223 -19.35 -81.85 -91.11
N TYR A 224 -18.62 -80.89 -90.56
CA TYR A 224 -17.23 -80.65 -90.99
C TYR A 224 -16.32 -81.74 -90.39
N GLY A 225 -15.62 -82.46 -91.27
CA GLY A 225 -14.99 -83.75 -90.94
C GLY A 225 -14.05 -83.73 -89.73
N PHE A 226 -14.24 -84.73 -88.86
CA PHE A 226 -13.46 -84.97 -87.65
C PHE A 226 -11.94 -84.89 -87.89
N MET A 227 -11.32 -83.87 -87.31
CA MET A 227 -9.93 -83.93 -86.87
C MET A 227 -9.90 -83.54 -85.40
N VAL A 228 -9.54 -84.50 -84.54
CA VAL A 228 -9.15 -84.19 -83.15
C VAL A 228 -7.79 -83.52 -83.22
N ASP A 229 -7.80 -82.20 -83.42
CA ASP A 229 -6.63 -81.35 -83.34
C ASP A 229 -6.13 -81.37 -81.88
N PRO A 230 -4.85 -81.71 -81.61
CA PRO A 230 -4.25 -81.61 -80.27
C PRO A 230 -4.51 -80.26 -79.59
N LYS A 231 -4.69 -79.21 -80.38
CA LYS A 231 -5.07 -77.87 -79.94
C LYS A 231 -6.36 -77.85 -79.12
N TRP A 232 -7.37 -78.68 -79.40
CA TRP A 232 -8.62 -78.70 -78.62
C TRP A 232 -8.39 -79.18 -77.17
N GLN A 233 -7.54 -80.19 -76.96
CA GLN A 233 -7.14 -80.60 -75.61
C GLN A 233 -6.32 -79.54 -74.88
N GLU A 234 -5.57 -78.73 -75.62
CA GLU A 234 -4.78 -77.63 -75.06
C GLU A 234 -5.66 -76.40 -74.74
N ASP A 235 -6.66 -76.11 -75.58
CA ASP A 235 -7.69 -75.10 -75.35
C ASP A 235 -8.62 -75.49 -74.18
N CYS A 236 -8.98 -76.78 -74.01
CA CYS A 236 -9.69 -77.27 -72.83
C CYS A 236 -8.88 -77.11 -71.54
N LYS A 237 -7.60 -77.50 -71.52
CA LYS A 237 -6.72 -77.28 -70.35
C LYS A 237 -6.52 -75.80 -70.04
N LYS A 238 -6.49 -74.95 -71.08
CA LYS A 238 -6.43 -73.50 -70.94
C LYS A 238 -7.75 -72.94 -70.37
N ALA A 239 -8.90 -73.48 -70.76
CA ALA A 239 -10.19 -73.14 -70.18
C ALA A 239 -10.28 -73.57 -68.70
N GLU A 240 -9.83 -74.77 -68.34
CA GLU A 240 -9.73 -75.24 -66.94
C GLU A 240 -8.85 -74.30 -66.09
N LEU A 241 -7.69 -73.87 -66.63
CA LEU A 241 -6.78 -72.95 -65.94
C LEU A 241 -7.37 -71.53 -65.79
N HIS A 242 -8.11 -71.05 -66.80
CA HIS A 242 -8.87 -69.81 -66.68
C HIS A 242 -10.02 -69.92 -65.67
N LEU A 243 -10.68 -71.08 -65.57
CA LEU A 243 -11.75 -71.32 -64.60
C LEU A 243 -11.20 -71.24 -63.17
N ALA A 244 -10.08 -71.89 -62.89
CA ALA A 244 -9.40 -71.80 -61.59
C ALA A 244 -8.96 -70.36 -61.24
N GLN A 245 -8.48 -69.58 -62.23
CA GLN A 245 -8.16 -68.16 -62.04
C GLN A 245 -9.39 -67.30 -61.73
N VAL A 246 -10.53 -67.60 -62.36
CA VAL A 246 -11.80 -66.91 -62.09
C VAL A 246 -12.34 -67.28 -60.71
N GLU A 247 -12.22 -68.54 -60.29
CA GLU A 247 -12.59 -68.99 -58.94
C GLU A 247 -11.76 -68.29 -57.85
N GLU A 248 -10.44 -68.17 -58.03
CA GLU A 248 -9.54 -67.44 -57.14
C GLU A 248 -9.89 -65.94 -57.06
N GLN A 249 -10.20 -65.32 -58.21
CA GLN A 249 -10.67 -63.92 -58.26
C GLN A 249 -12.03 -63.75 -57.60
N LEU A 250 -12.93 -64.71 -57.72
CA LEU A 250 -14.24 -64.71 -57.06
C LEU A 250 -14.06 -64.75 -55.54
N LEU A 251 -13.19 -65.64 -55.04
CA LEU A 251 -12.88 -65.78 -53.61
C LEU A 251 -12.31 -64.49 -53.03
N HIS A 252 -11.32 -63.88 -53.69
CA HIS A 252 -10.82 -62.56 -53.29
C HIS A 252 -11.86 -61.43 -53.39
N SER A 253 -12.79 -61.51 -54.35
CA SER A 253 -13.89 -60.54 -54.43
C SER A 253 -14.88 -60.69 -53.27
N THR A 254 -15.13 -61.92 -52.80
CA THR A 254 -15.97 -62.18 -51.62
C THR A 254 -15.30 -61.74 -50.32
N GLU A 255 -14.01 -62.02 -50.12
CA GLU A 255 -13.25 -61.51 -48.96
C GLU A 255 -13.25 -59.97 -48.90
N ARG A 256 -13.13 -59.32 -50.07
CA ARG A 256 -13.20 -57.86 -50.18
C ARG A 256 -14.62 -57.33 -49.90
N ALA A 257 -15.66 -58.05 -50.31
CA ALA A 257 -17.04 -57.68 -50.01
C ALA A 257 -17.34 -57.78 -48.50
N GLU A 258 -16.95 -58.88 -47.85
CA GLU A 258 -17.08 -59.06 -46.39
C GLU A 258 -16.33 -57.96 -45.61
N SER A 259 -15.11 -57.62 -46.03
CA SER A 259 -14.36 -56.52 -45.41
C SER A 259 -15.01 -55.15 -45.60
N LEU A 260 -15.71 -54.91 -46.71
CA LEU A 260 -16.46 -53.67 -46.94
C LEU A 260 -17.77 -53.64 -46.15
N GLU A 261 -18.42 -54.78 -45.94
CA GLU A 261 -19.64 -54.90 -45.12
C GLU A 261 -19.35 -54.56 -43.65
N ILE A 262 -18.24 -55.07 -43.08
CA ILE A 262 -17.78 -54.71 -41.73
C ILE A 262 -17.49 -53.20 -41.62
N GLN A 263 -16.79 -52.63 -42.60
CA GLN A 263 -16.50 -51.18 -42.63
C GLN A 263 -17.76 -50.33 -42.76
N LEU A 264 -18.77 -50.81 -43.51
CA LEU A 264 -20.06 -50.14 -43.64
C LEU A 264 -20.83 -50.16 -42.31
N GLU A 265 -20.83 -51.27 -41.59
CA GLU A 265 -21.50 -51.40 -40.29
C GLU A 265 -20.84 -50.49 -39.23
N GLU A 266 -19.51 -50.42 -39.20
CA GLU A 266 -18.77 -49.43 -38.39
C GLU A 266 -19.10 -47.98 -38.80
N ALA A 267 -19.19 -47.68 -40.10
CA ALA A 267 -19.54 -46.35 -40.60
C ALA A 267 -20.97 -45.94 -40.23
N VAL A 268 -21.93 -46.86 -40.28
CA VAL A 268 -23.32 -46.65 -39.83
C VAL A 268 -23.38 -46.37 -38.33
N GLN A 269 -22.65 -47.12 -37.52
CA GLN A 269 -22.61 -46.91 -36.07
C GLN A 269 -21.92 -45.58 -35.70
N ASN A 270 -20.84 -45.21 -36.42
CA ASN A 270 -20.22 -43.89 -36.30
C ASN A 270 -21.21 -42.78 -36.67
N LYS A 271 -21.93 -42.90 -37.79
CA LYS A 271 -22.93 -41.92 -38.24
C LYS A 271 -23.99 -41.70 -37.16
N LYS A 272 -24.53 -42.76 -36.57
CA LYS A 272 -25.54 -42.67 -35.50
C LYS A 272 -25.03 -41.88 -34.28
N GLN A 273 -23.81 -42.14 -33.82
CA GLN A 273 -23.20 -41.39 -32.72
C GLN A 273 -23.01 -39.90 -33.05
N LEU A 274 -22.81 -39.55 -34.33
CA LEU A 274 -22.67 -38.18 -34.78
C LEU A 274 -24.03 -37.46 -34.86
N GLU A 275 -25.08 -38.15 -35.31
CA GLU A 275 -26.46 -37.64 -35.27
C GLU A 275 -26.92 -37.37 -33.82
N GLU A 276 -26.61 -38.27 -32.88
CA GLU A 276 -26.87 -38.08 -31.45
C GLU A 276 -26.12 -36.86 -30.87
N ARG A 277 -24.85 -36.64 -31.24
CA ARG A 277 -24.09 -35.44 -30.82
C ARG A 277 -24.62 -34.16 -31.45
N LEU A 278 -25.02 -34.21 -32.72
CA LEU A 278 -25.51 -33.04 -33.44
C LEU A 278 -26.83 -32.54 -32.82
N ALA A 279 -27.75 -33.45 -32.47
CA ALA A 279 -28.98 -33.10 -31.75
C ALA A 279 -28.72 -32.41 -30.40
N VAL A 280 -27.68 -32.83 -29.65
CA VAL A 280 -27.27 -32.17 -28.39
C VAL A 280 -26.68 -30.78 -28.65
N MET A 281 -25.94 -30.58 -29.73
CA MET A 281 -25.44 -29.25 -30.10
C MET A 281 -26.56 -28.31 -30.55
N GLU A 282 -27.57 -28.80 -31.27
CA GLU A 282 -28.72 -27.99 -31.69
C GLU A 282 -29.56 -27.52 -30.50
N ASP A 283 -29.80 -28.38 -29.49
CA ASP A 283 -30.43 -28.00 -28.22
C ASP A 283 -29.60 -26.96 -27.44
N ALA A 284 -28.27 -27.11 -27.39
CA ALA A 284 -27.38 -26.14 -26.77
C ALA A 284 -27.36 -24.79 -27.52
N SER A 285 -27.37 -24.80 -28.85
CA SER A 285 -27.43 -23.60 -29.69
C SER A 285 -28.76 -22.86 -29.49
N SER A 286 -29.87 -23.58 -29.44
CA SER A 286 -31.20 -23.01 -29.20
C SER A 286 -31.29 -22.32 -27.83
N LYS A 287 -30.64 -22.87 -26.80
CA LYS A 287 -30.55 -22.26 -25.46
C LYS A 287 -29.68 -21.00 -25.43
N LEU A 288 -28.58 -20.99 -26.17
CA LEU A 288 -27.73 -19.80 -26.30
C LEU A 288 -28.45 -18.66 -27.02
N GLU A 289 -29.23 -18.97 -28.06
CA GLU A 289 -30.03 -17.97 -28.79
C GLU A 289 -31.06 -17.30 -27.88
N LEU A 290 -31.80 -18.09 -27.07
CA LEU A 290 -32.74 -17.56 -26.07
C LEU A 290 -32.04 -16.68 -25.02
N HIS A 291 -30.89 -17.09 -24.48
CA HIS A 291 -30.14 -16.26 -23.52
C HIS A 291 -29.63 -14.95 -24.11
N LEU A 292 -29.26 -14.92 -25.40
CA LEU A 292 -28.88 -13.68 -26.08
C LEU A 292 -30.07 -12.73 -26.28
N GLU A 293 -31.28 -13.26 -26.51
CA GLU A 293 -32.51 -12.46 -26.53
C GLU A 293 -32.87 -11.90 -25.15
N GLU A 294 -32.76 -12.71 -24.10
CA GLU A 294 -32.95 -12.29 -22.69
C GLU A 294 -31.97 -11.18 -22.29
N GLU A 295 -30.67 -11.31 -22.61
CA GLU A 295 -29.67 -10.29 -22.33
C GLU A 295 -29.93 -9.01 -23.15
N GLY A 296 -30.37 -9.14 -24.40
CA GLY A 296 -30.76 -8.03 -25.27
C GLY A 296 -32.01 -7.27 -24.79
N LEU A 297 -32.93 -7.95 -24.08
CA LEU A 297 -34.05 -7.31 -23.39
C LEU A 297 -33.57 -6.60 -22.11
N ALA A 298 -32.75 -7.26 -21.29
CA ALA A 298 -32.20 -6.66 -20.07
C ALA A 298 -31.39 -5.38 -20.35
N ARG A 299 -30.59 -5.38 -21.43
CA ARG A 299 -29.79 -4.22 -21.86
C ARG A 299 -30.66 -3.02 -22.24
N ARG A 300 -31.75 -3.24 -23.01
CA ARG A 300 -32.70 -2.17 -23.37
C ARG A 300 -33.38 -1.56 -22.14
N VAL A 301 -33.80 -2.39 -21.19
CA VAL A 301 -34.39 -1.91 -19.91
C VAL A 301 -33.39 -1.10 -19.09
N ALA A 302 -32.10 -1.47 -19.10
CA ALA A 302 -31.05 -0.69 -18.44
C ALA A 302 -30.79 0.66 -19.12
N GLU A 303 -30.83 0.73 -20.45
CA GLU A 303 -30.71 1.97 -21.22
C GLU A 303 -31.88 2.93 -20.96
N GLU A 304 -33.12 2.44 -20.95
CA GLU A 304 -34.31 3.24 -20.61
C GLU A 304 -34.25 3.79 -19.17
N LYS A 305 -33.85 2.96 -18.19
CA LYS A 305 -33.60 3.41 -16.81
C LYS A 305 -32.54 4.51 -16.75
N ALA A 306 -31.44 4.37 -17.49
CA ALA A 306 -30.34 5.34 -17.49
C ALA A 306 -30.77 6.71 -18.04
N LEU A 307 -31.56 6.72 -19.13
CA LEU A 307 -32.16 7.94 -19.67
C LEU A 307 -33.10 8.61 -18.64
N PHE A 308 -33.98 7.84 -18.01
CA PHE A 308 -34.88 8.36 -16.97
C PHE A 308 -34.14 9.02 -15.79
N TYR A 309 -33.04 8.42 -15.32
CA TYR A 309 -32.24 9.03 -14.25
C TYR A 309 -31.50 10.30 -14.72
N SER A 310 -31.03 10.34 -15.97
CA SER A 310 -30.40 11.52 -16.57
C SER A 310 -31.37 12.70 -16.60
N ASP A 311 -32.58 12.50 -17.12
CA ASP A 311 -33.62 13.54 -17.19
C ASP A 311 -34.03 14.02 -15.79
N HIS A 312 -34.16 13.11 -14.84
CA HIS A 312 -34.52 13.47 -13.46
C HIS A 312 -33.39 14.25 -12.74
N LEU A 313 -32.13 13.98 -13.06
CA LEU A 313 -30.98 14.78 -12.58
C LEU A 313 -30.95 16.17 -13.23
N ALA A 314 -31.22 16.26 -14.53
CA ALA A 314 -31.32 17.53 -15.25
C ALA A 314 -32.43 18.43 -14.68
N MET A 315 -33.53 17.86 -14.17
CA MET A 315 -34.59 18.62 -13.49
C MET A 315 -34.23 19.06 -12.06
N ILE A 316 -33.57 18.21 -11.26
CA ILE A 316 -33.24 18.55 -9.85
C ILE A 316 -32.11 19.58 -9.76
N LYS A 317 -31.05 19.41 -10.58
CA LYS A 317 -29.82 20.21 -10.50
C LYS A 317 -30.05 21.73 -10.48
N PRO A 318 -30.77 22.35 -11.45
CA PRO A 318 -30.96 23.81 -11.46
C PRO A 318 -31.75 24.33 -10.25
N LYS A 319 -32.61 23.49 -9.65
CA LYS A 319 -33.38 23.87 -8.46
C LYS A 319 -32.47 23.97 -7.23
N VAL A 320 -31.60 22.97 -7.02
CA VAL A 320 -30.61 22.97 -5.94
C VAL A 320 -29.59 24.11 -6.12
N GLU A 321 -29.14 24.36 -7.36
CA GLU A 321 -28.25 25.49 -7.66
C GLU A 321 -28.92 26.84 -7.38
N GLY A 322 -30.20 27.00 -7.70
CA GLY A 322 -30.99 28.20 -7.38
C GLY A 322 -31.18 28.42 -5.87
N ASP A 323 -31.54 27.37 -5.12
CA ASP A 323 -31.69 27.44 -3.66
C ASP A 323 -30.36 27.82 -2.97
N LEU A 324 -29.23 27.29 -3.47
CA LEU A 324 -27.89 27.61 -2.96
C LEU A 324 -27.48 29.05 -3.26
N GLN A 325 -27.76 29.55 -4.46
CA GLN A 325 -27.53 30.96 -4.84
C GLN A 325 -28.36 31.91 -3.97
N HIS A 326 -29.64 31.60 -3.73
CA HIS A 326 -30.51 32.40 -2.86
C HIS A 326 -29.97 32.47 -1.43
N LEU A 327 -29.51 31.35 -0.87
CA LEU A 327 -28.91 31.30 0.47
C LEU A 327 -27.61 32.12 0.55
N LEU A 328 -26.76 32.09 -0.48
CA LEU A 328 -25.55 32.92 -0.56
C LEU A 328 -25.87 34.42 -0.59
N VAL A 329 -26.92 34.82 -1.31
CA VAL A 329 -27.40 36.22 -1.32
C VAL A 329 -27.91 36.64 0.07
N GLN A 330 -28.65 35.78 0.76
CA GLN A 330 -29.10 36.04 2.13
C GLN A 330 -27.93 36.23 3.11
N PHE A 331 -26.93 35.33 3.09
CA PHE A 331 -25.73 35.47 3.92
C PHE A 331 -24.98 36.78 3.61
N ARG A 332 -24.87 37.16 2.33
CA ARG A 332 -24.22 38.42 1.94
C ARG A 332 -24.97 39.66 2.45
N SER A 333 -26.31 39.64 2.46
CA SER A 333 -27.13 40.72 3.05
C SER A 333 -26.88 40.84 4.56
N LEU A 334 -26.93 39.70 5.28
CA LEU A 334 -26.72 39.67 6.72
C LEU A 334 -25.31 40.18 7.11
N VAL A 335 -24.27 39.82 6.37
CA VAL A 335 -22.91 40.33 6.57
C VAL A 335 -22.83 41.84 6.34
N ALA A 336 -23.55 42.38 5.36
CA ALA A 336 -23.61 43.83 5.11
C ALA A 336 -24.32 44.58 6.24
N GLU A 337 -25.44 44.06 6.75
CA GLU A 337 -26.18 44.61 7.89
C GLU A 337 -25.33 44.63 9.18
N VAL A 338 -24.66 43.52 9.50
CA VAL A 338 -23.75 43.44 10.66
C VAL A 338 -22.57 44.41 10.51
N SER A 339 -22.02 44.55 9.31
CA SER A 339 -20.93 45.50 9.05
C SER A 339 -21.36 46.95 9.22
N ALA A 340 -22.58 47.30 8.81
CA ALA A 340 -23.14 48.63 9.00
C ALA A 340 -23.37 48.97 10.49
N LEU A 341 -23.87 48.00 11.28
CA LEU A 341 -24.02 48.17 12.74
C LEU A 341 -22.67 48.38 13.44
N LEU A 342 -21.63 47.65 13.04
CA LEU A 342 -20.29 47.79 13.62
C LEU A 342 -19.64 49.15 13.31
N GLU A 343 -19.82 49.69 12.09
CA GLU A 343 -19.33 51.03 11.76
C GLU A 343 -20.11 52.14 12.49
N GLU A 344 -21.41 51.95 12.76
CA GLU A 344 -22.20 52.89 13.55
C GLU A 344 -21.83 52.85 15.05
N GLU A 345 -21.63 51.68 15.67
CA GLU A 345 -21.09 51.59 17.04
C GLU A 345 -19.71 52.24 17.15
N LYS A 346 -18.81 51.93 16.20
CA LYS A 346 -17.47 52.53 16.12
C LYS A 346 -17.52 54.05 16.01
N LYS A 347 -18.45 54.61 15.22
CA LYS A 347 -18.67 56.05 15.11
C LYS A 347 -19.15 56.65 16.44
N GLN A 348 -20.11 56.04 17.12
CA GLN A 348 -20.57 56.46 18.46
C GLN A 348 -19.44 56.40 19.50
N MET A 349 -18.56 55.40 19.41
CA MET A 349 -17.37 55.27 20.24
C MET A 349 -16.34 56.40 19.99
N VAL A 350 -16.19 56.85 18.74
CA VAL A 350 -15.36 58.01 18.40
C VAL A 350 -15.98 59.30 18.94
N GLU A 351 -17.27 59.55 18.68
CA GLU A 351 -17.98 60.75 19.17
C GLU A 351 -17.96 60.86 20.72
N THR A 352 -18.10 59.73 21.43
CA THR A 352 -17.95 59.69 22.90
C THR A 352 -16.50 59.90 23.35
N SER A 353 -15.50 59.43 22.60
CA SER A 353 -14.09 59.71 22.90
C SER A 353 -13.72 61.19 22.68
N GLU A 354 -14.21 61.82 21.61
CA GLU A 354 -13.99 63.23 21.30
C GLU A 354 -14.64 64.15 22.32
N THR A 355 -15.86 63.83 22.79
CA THR A 355 -16.51 64.60 23.86
C THR A 355 -15.75 64.49 25.18
N MET A 356 -15.22 63.31 25.55
CA MET A 356 -14.34 63.15 26.72
C MET A 356 -13.02 63.92 26.59
N LEU A 357 -12.40 63.95 25.41
CA LEU A 357 -11.18 64.70 25.16
C LEU A 357 -11.40 66.22 25.26
N ASN A 358 -12.47 66.75 24.68
CA ASN A 358 -12.85 68.17 24.81
C ASN A 358 -13.13 68.59 26.27
N GLU A 359 -13.67 67.67 27.09
CA GLU A 359 -13.92 67.90 28.52
C GLU A 359 -12.62 67.92 29.35
N LEU A 360 -11.59 67.18 28.91
CA LEU A 360 -10.24 67.17 29.49
C LEU A 360 -9.43 68.41 29.07
N GLU A 361 -9.51 68.83 27.80
CA GLU A 361 -8.78 69.99 27.28
C GLU A 361 -9.21 71.31 27.96
N LYS A 362 -10.49 71.43 28.33
CA LYS A 362 -11.02 72.53 29.16
C LYS A 362 -10.43 72.63 30.57
N ARG A 363 -9.68 71.64 31.06
CA ARG A 363 -9.13 71.63 32.44
C ARG A 363 -7.66 72.06 32.53
N ILE A 364 -7.03 72.50 31.44
CA ILE A 364 -5.61 72.88 31.39
C ILE A 364 -5.46 74.42 31.33
N PRO A 365 -4.81 75.08 32.31
CA PRO A 365 -4.46 76.50 32.22
C PRO A 365 -3.26 76.76 31.30
N GLN A 366 -3.34 77.77 30.43
CA GLN A 366 -2.23 78.20 29.55
C GLN A 366 -1.10 78.93 30.30
N PRO A 367 0.12 78.90 29.73
CA PRO A 367 0.87 80.14 29.54
C PRO A 367 1.61 80.29 28.18
N VAL A 368 1.37 81.45 27.54
CA VAL A 368 2.29 82.41 26.85
C VAL A 368 3.36 81.93 25.82
N PRO A 369 3.52 82.60 24.65
CA PRO A 369 4.37 82.15 23.52
C PRO A 369 5.68 82.93 23.29
N GLU A 370 6.64 82.29 22.59
CA GLU A 370 7.82 82.85 21.86
C GLU A 370 8.47 81.69 21.03
N GLU A 371 9.05 81.83 19.83
CA GLU A 371 9.04 82.91 18.81
C GLU A 371 8.98 82.33 17.36
N THR A 372 9.99 82.53 16.49
CA THR A 372 10.03 82.21 15.03
C THR A 372 11.48 81.81 14.58
N PRO A 373 11.94 81.77 13.29
CA PRO A 373 11.29 81.80 11.95
C PRO A 373 11.89 80.84 10.85
N SER A 374 11.37 80.93 9.60
CA SER A 374 12.09 80.72 8.29
C SER A 374 12.44 79.26 7.83
N LYS A 375 12.48 78.84 6.53
CA LYS A 375 12.30 79.48 5.20
C LYS A 375 12.31 78.45 4.01
N LEU A 376 11.93 78.90 2.79
CA LEU A 376 12.26 78.40 1.40
C LEU A 376 11.54 77.10 0.90
N GLN A 377 10.79 77.17 -0.22
CA GLN A 377 11.09 76.84 -1.65
C GLN A 377 11.14 75.33 -1.99
N GLU A 378 10.93 74.82 -3.21
CA GLU A 378 10.21 75.21 -4.47
C GLU A 378 10.43 74.03 -5.47
N GLU A 379 9.69 73.96 -6.60
CA GLU A 379 9.88 73.03 -7.75
C GLU A 379 9.59 71.52 -7.51
N ALA A 380 9.21 70.68 -8.50
CA ALA A 380 8.54 70.85 -9.80
C ALA A 380 7.91 69.49 -10.23
N GLY A 381 6.95 69.46 -11.18
CA GLY A 381 6.27 68.24 -11.68
C GLY A 381 7.02 67.51 -12.81
N PRO A 382 6.36 66.95 -13.87
CA PRO A 382 4.91 66.77 -14.09
C PRO A 382 4.55 65.44 -14.86
N VAL A 383 3.33 65.37 -15.46
CA VAL A 383 2.90 64.51 -16.63
C VAL A 383 2.53 63.02 -16.38
N THR A 384 1.52 62.36 -17.01
CA THR A 384 0.21 62.69 -17.66
C THR A 384 -0.54 61.35 -17.96
N MET A 385 -1.89 61.34 -17.96
CA MET A 385 -2.79 60.21 -18.36
C MET A 385 -2.89 60.03 -19.90
N PRO A 386 -3.44 58.92 -20.44
CA PRO A 386 -4.89 58.78 -20.74
C PRO A 386 -5.44 57.38 -20.34
N GLY A 387 -6.74 57.10 -20.18
CA GLY A 387 -7.90 57.23 -21.12
C GLY A 387 -8.20 55.84 -21.74
N GLU A 388 -9.42 55.40 -22.04
CA GLU A 388 -10.76 56.01 -22.06
C GLU A 388 -11.89 54.94 -21.97
N SER A 389 -13.07 55.32 -21.46
CA SER A 389 -14.43 54.84 -21.87
C SER A 389 -14.79 53.33 -21.76
N SER A 390 -16.06 52.90 -21.80
CA SER A 390 -17.33 53.64 -21.95
C SER A 390 -18.46 52.97 -21.14
N ALA A 391 -19.58 53.66 -20.98
CA ALA A 391 -20.77 53.17 -20.28
C ALA A 391 -21.79 52.52 -21.23
N GLU A 392 -22.73 51.74 -20.68
CA GLU A 392 -24.13 51.77 -21.15
C GLU A 392 -25.09 51.32 -20.03
N THR A 393 -26.33 51.80 -20.12
CA THR A 393 -27.37 51.76 -19.08
C THR A 393 -28.56 50.94 -19.55
N GLU A 394 -29.29 50.29 -18.64
CA GLU A 394 -30.77 50.28 -18.71
C GLU A 394 -31.41 49.88 -17.36
N ASN A 395 -32.52 50.54 -17.04
CA ASN A 395 -33.36 50.28 -15.87
C ASN A 395 -34.65 49.60 -16.33
N GLU A 396 -35.19 48.65 -15.56
CA GLU A 396 -36.66 48.57 -15.46
C GLU A 396 -37.16 48.02 -14.11
N THR A 397 -38.19 48.68 -13.59
CA THR A 397 -38.80 48.41 -12.28
C THR A 397 -40.18 47.77 -12.45
N THR A 398 -40.43 46.58 -11.88
CA THR A 398 -41.81 46.05 -11.78
C THR A 398 -42.13 45.40 -10.44
N ALA A 399 -42.87 46.18 -9.64
CA ALA A 399 -44.02 45.82 -8.81
C ALA A 399 -44.18 44.40 -8.23
N VAL A 400 -44.33 44.39 -6.90
CA VAL A 400 -44.94 43.32 -6.08
C VAL A 400 -46.29 42.85 -6.64
N ARG A 401 -46.51 41.52 -6.66
CA ARG A 401 -47.87 40.96 -6.60
C ARG A 401 -47.90 39.62 -5.84
N ASN A 402 -48.49 39.63 -4.64
CA ASN A 402 -48.91 38.41 -3.97
C ASN A 402 -50.06 37.77 -4.77
N ILE A 403 -49.96 36.47 -5.05
CA ILE A 403 -51.13 35.61 -5.28
C ILE A 403 -51.02 34.41 -4.35
N SER A 404 -51.93 34.35 -3.40
CA SER A 404 -52.09 33.22 -2.49
C SER A 404 -52.83 32.07 -3.16
N ARG A 405 -52.51 30.84 -2.74
CA ARG A 405 -53.50 29.80 -2.43
C ARG A 405 -54.43 29.37 -3.58
N GLY A 406 -53.95 28.41 -4.37
CA GLY A 406 -54.77 27.50 -5.16
C GLY A 406 -54.48 26.05 -4.74
N ALA A 407 -55.15 25.57 -3.69
CA ALA A 407 -55.19 24.15 -3.39
C ALA A 407 -56.44 23.59 -4.07
N ASP A 408 -56.27 22.76 -5.10
CA ASP A 408 -57.36 21.98 -5.68
C ASP A 408 -56.93 20.55 -5.98
N ALA A 409 -57.78 19.63 -5.55
CA ALA A 409 -57.56 18.20 -5.42
C ALA A 409 -57.20 17.47 -6.73
N CYS A 410 -56.07 16.76 -6.73
CA CYS A 410 -55.87 15.63 -7.65
C CYS A 410 -54.85 14.54 -7.20
N GLU A 411 -54.68 14.28 -5.90
CA GLU A 411 -53.72 13.24 -5.43
C GLU A 411 -54.35 11.87 -5.08
N ASP A 412 -55.64 11.78 -4.72
CA ASP A 412 -56.24 10.58 -4.12
C ASP A 412 -56.80 9.52 -5.08
N LYS A 413 -56.38 9.48 -6.35
CA LYS A 413 -56.87 8.46 -7.33
C LYS A 413 -55.80 7.65 -8.06
N LEU A 414 -54.51 7.91 -7.85
CA LEU A 414 -53.44 7.19 -8.56
C LEU A 414 -52.81 6.03 -7.75
N ILE A 415 -53.20 5.83 -6.48
CA ILE A 415 -52.51 4.90 -5.56
C ILE A 415 -53.14 3.50 -5.55
N THR A 416 -54.38 3.33 -6.02
CA THR A 416 -55.12 2.05 -5.95
C THR A 416 -55.11 1.21 -7.23
N ALA A 417 -54.41 1.64 -8.28
CA ALA A 417 -54.35 0.96 -9.58
C ALA A 417 -52.92 0.92 -10.18
N ILE A 418 -51.92 0.71 -9.32
CA ILE A 418 -50.55 0.39 -9.74
C ILE A 418 -50.36 -1.11 -9.52
N ASP A 419 -50.09 -1.85 -10.60
CA ASP A 419 -49.79 -3.28 -10.55
C ASP A 419 -48.61 -3.56 -9.62
N ASP A 420 -48.62 -4.70 -8.94
CA ASP A 420 -47.56 -5.06 -7.99
C ASP A 420 -46.19 -5.20 -8.66
N ASP A 421 -46.15 -5.56 -9.95
CA ASP A 421 -44.92 -5.54 -10.77
C ASP A 421 -44.32 -4.13 -10.89
N SER A 422 -45.14 -3.10 -11.05
CA SER A 422 -44.66 -1.70 -11.09
C SER A 422 -44.10 -1.26 -9.74
N LYS A 423 -44.66 -1.75 -8.63
CA LYS A 423 -44.11 -1.51 -7.28
C LYS A 423 -42.80 -2.28 -7.07
N MET A 424 -42.68 -3.50 -7.59
CA MET A 424 -41.45 -4.29 -7.55
C MET A 424 -40.32 -3.65 -8.37
N ILE A 425 -40.62 -3.16 -9.58
CA ILE A 425 -39.67 -2.43 -10.42
C ILE A 425 -39.22 -1.14 -9.72
N LEU A 426 -40.13 -0.38 -9.11
CA LEU A 426 -39.79 0.81 -8.33
C LEU A 426 -38.91 0.49 -7.11
N ALA A 427 -39.21 -0.58 -6.37
CA ALA A 427 -38.41 -1.01 -5.22
C ALA A 427 -37.00 -1.44 -5.64
N GLN A 428 -36.88 -2.17 -6.76
CA GLN A 428 -35.60 -2.58 -7.32
C GLN A 428 -34.80 -1.37 -7.87
N ALA A 429 -35.46 -0.41 -8.53
CA ALA A 429 -34.84 0.84 -8.98
C ALA A 429 -34.37 1.74 -7.82
N LEU A 430 -35.11 1.78 -6.71
CA LEU A 430 -34.68 2.46 -5.48
C LEU A 430 -33.48 1.75 -4.84
N LYS A 431 -33.47 0.41 -4.82
CA LYS A 431 -32.33 -0.39 -4.34
C LYS A 431 -31.07 -0.14 -5.17
N GLU A 432 -31.18 -0.20 -6.50
CA GLU A 432 -30.09 0.09 -7.44
C GLU A 432 -29.55 1.52 -7.27
N LYS A 433 -30.44 2.51 -7.10
CA LYS A 433 -30.06 3.90 -6.83
C LYS A 433 -29.37 4.08 -5.48
N VAL A 434 -29.84 3.41 -4.43
CA VAL A 434 -29.17 3.41 -3.11
C VAL A 434 -27.80 2.75 -3.21
N GLU A 435 -27.65 1.63 -3.91
CA GLU A 435 -26.35 0.97 -4.11
C GLU A 435 -25.38 1.84 -4.91
N ALA A 436 -25.84 2.51 -5.98
CA ALA A 436 -25.03 3.47 -6.74
C ALA A 436 -24.62 4.71 -5.90
N LEU A 437 -25.51 5.24 -5.07
CA LEU A 437 -25.18 6.34 -4.15
C LEU A 437 -24.20 5.91 -3.05
N VAL A 438 -24.32 4.67 -2.55
CA VAL A 438 -23.34 4.11 -1.60
C VAL A 438 -21.97 3.96 -2.26
N LEU A 439 -21.90 3.49 -3.50
CA LEU A 439 -20.64 3.39 -4.25
C LEU A 439 -20.01 4.77 -4.51
N LEU A 440 -20.81 5.79 -4.87
CA LEU A 440 -20.32 7.17 -5.02
C LEU A 440 -19.85 7.76 -3.69
N SER A 441 -20.60 7.57 -2.59
CA SER A 441 -20.19 7.98 -1.24
C SER A 441 -18.86 7.34 -0.83
N GLN A 442 -18.67 6.04 -1.11
CA GLN A 442 -17.40 5.34 -0.86
C GLN A 442 -16.26 5.84 -1.77
N GLN A 443 -16.55 6.23 -3.01
CA GLN A 443 -15.58 6.82 -3.93
C GLN A 443 -15.13 8.21 -3.44
N GLU A 444 -16.06 9.04 -2.99
CA GLU A 444 -15.78 10.36 -2.40
C GLU A 444 -15.00 10.24 -1.09
N GLU A 445 -15.39 9.32 -0.20
CA GLU A 445 -14.66 9.06 1.04
C GLU A 445 -13.23 8.59 0.78
N ARG A 446 -13.03 7.66 -0.16
CA ARG A 446 -11.68 7.25 -0.62
C ARG A 446 -10.89 8.45 -1.14
N TYR A 447 -11.50 9.31 -1.96
CA TYR A 447 -10.84 10.52 -2.46
C TYR A 447 -10.46 11.49 -1.33
N TYR A 448 -11.31 11.69 -0.33
CA TYR A 448 -11.00 12.49 0.86
C TYR A 448 -9.86 11.89 1.69
N LEU A 449 -9.86 10.57 1.91
CA LEU A 449 -8.79 9.88 2.64
C LEU A 449 -7.46 9.89 1.86
N GLU A 450 -7.48 9.68 0.55
CA GLU A 450 -6.31 9.83 -0.32
C GLU A 450 -5.79 11.28 -0.34
N SER A 451 -6.68 12.27 -0.39
CA SER A 451 -6.31 13.69 -0.34
C SER A 451 -5.67 14.06 1.01
N ALA A 452 -6.26 13.59 2.12
CA ALA A 452 -5.73 13.81 3.46
C ALA A 452 -4.37 13.12 3.67
N THR A 453 -4.20 11.89 3.18
CA THR A 453 -2.92 11.15 3.27
C THR A 453 -1.86 11.76 2.37
N ARG A 454 -2.18 12.19 1.13
CA ARG A 454 -1.27 12.99 0.28
C ARG A 454 -0.82 14.26 1.00
N ALA A 455 -1.74 15.05 1.54
CA ALA A 455 -1.40 16.27 2.27
C ALA A 455 -0.60 16.00 3.56
N ALA A 456 -0.77 14.86 4.22
CA ALA A 456 0.04 14.46 5.37
C ALA A 456 1.48 14.09 4.95
N LEU A 457 1.63 13.32 3.86
CA LEU A 457 2.92 12.96 3.28
C LEU A 457 3.67 14.20 2.75
N GLU A 458 2.97 15.13 2.09
CA GLU A 458 3.56 16.41 1.64
C GLU A 458 4.10 17.22 2.82
N ARG A 459 3.35 17.33 3.92
CA ARG A 459 3.84 17.98 5.16
C ARG A 459 5.11 17.28 5.68
N GLN A 460 5.11 15.96 5.80
CA GLN A 460 6.30 15.20 6.22
C GLN A 460 7.49 15.43 5.28
N ILE A 461 7.28 15.48 3.96
CA ILE A 461 8.32 15.77 2.97
C ILE A 461 8.86 17.20 3.16
N THR A 462 8.01 18.20 3.41
CA THR A 462 8.47 19.57 3.69
C THR A 462 9.23 19.68 5.01
N GLU A 463 8.77 19.00 6.06
CA GLU A 463 9.43 18.98 7.38
C GLU A 463 10.80 18.27 7.30
N LEU A 464 10.89 17.15 6.58
CA LEU A 464 12.15 16.44 6.34
C LEU A 464 13.13 17.28 5.50
N LYS A 465 12.64 18.00 4.48
CA LYS A 465 13.46 18.96 3.71
C LYS A 465 13.98 20.09 4.61
N GLN A 466 13.14 20.64 5.49
CA GLN A 466 13.55 21.69 6.44
C GLN A 466 14.57 21.17 7.46
N LYS A 467 14.35 20.00 8.07
CA LYS A 467 15.31 19.36 8.98
C LYS A 467 16.63 19.03 8.29
N LEU A 468 16.61 18.57 7.05
CA LEU A 468 17.81 18.33 6.26
C LEU A 468 18.58 19.64 6.00
N ALA A 469 17.89 20.72 5.65
CA ALA A 469 18.51 22.04 5.48
C ALA A 469 19.11 22.56 6.79
N GLN A 470 18.40 22.43 7.92
CA GLN A 470 18.91 22.79 9.25
C GLN A 470 20.16 21.99 9.62
N VAL A 471 20.11 20.65 9.56
CA VAL A 471 21.27 19.78 9.89
C VAL A 471 22.45 20.06 8.94
N THR A 472 22.18 20.43 7.69
CA THR A 472 23.24 20.85 6.75
C THR A 472 23.86 22.18 7.17
N ALA A 473 23.05 23.18 7.56
CA ALA A 473 23.54 24.46 8.05
C ALA A 473 24.34 24.32 9.37
N GLU A 474 23.83 23.55 10.33
CA GLU A 474 24.52 23.22 11.58
C GLU A 474 25.86 22.51 11.33
N LYS A 475 25.87 21.53 10.41
CA LYS A 475 27.10 20.84 10.00
C LYS A 475 28.10 21.78 9.31
N VAL A 476 27.63 22.71 8.47
CA VAL A 476 28.49 23.74 7.86
C VAL A 476 29.07 24.67 8.93
N SER A 477 28.26 25.12 9.91
CA SER A 477 28.74 25.92 11.05
C SER A 477 29.82 25.17 11.84
N ALA A 478 29.55 23.92 12.24
CA ALA A 478 30.52 23.12 12.98
C ALA A 478 31.82 22.86 12.19
N LEU A 479 31.75 22.75 10.86
CA LEU A 479 32.94 22.65 10.00
C LEU A 479 33.72 23.97 9.92
N LEU A 480 33.04 25.12 9.92
CA LEU A 480 33.66 26.44 10.00
C LEU A 480 34.34 26.65 11.36
N ASP A 481 33.69 26.26 12.46
CA ASP A 481 34.26 26.33 13.82
C ASP A 481 35.50 25.43 13.96
N VAL A 482 35.44 24.21 13.40
CA VAL A 482 36.61 23.31 13.34
C VAL A 482 37.74 23.89 12.48
N ALA A 483 37.42 24.62 11.41
CA ALA A 483 38.41 25.32 10.59
C ALA A 483 39.03 26.51 11.34
N SER A 484 38.24 27.29 12.09
CA SER A 484 38.78 28.40 12.89
C SER A 484 39.69 27.90 14.02
N LEU A 485 39.28 26.84 14.72
CA LEU A 485 40.11 26.20 15.76
C LEU A 485 41.41 25.62 15.20
N ARG A 486 41.39 25.05 13.99
CA ARG A 486 42.63 24.61 13.31
C ARG A 486 43.57 25.78 12.97
N ASN A 487 43.03 26.91 12.55
CA ASN A 487 43.83 28.11 12.29
C ASN A 487 44.42 28.68 13.58
N GLU A 488 43.66 28.67 14.68
CA GLU A 488 44.15 29.10 16.00
C GLU A 488 45.24 28.17 16.53
N VAL A 489 45.08 26.85 16.39
CA VAL A 489 46.15 25.88 16.72
C VAL A 489 47.40 26.14 15.88
N HIS A 490 47.28 26.35 14.56
CA HIS A 490 48.43 26.67 13.71
C HIS A 490 49.15 27.96 14.15
N TYR A 491 48.39 29.01 14.46
CA TYR A 491 48.93 30.27 14.97
C TYR A 491 49.64 30.10 16.34
N LEU A 492 49.08 29.27 17.23
CA LEU A 492 49.71 28.94 18.51
C LEU A 492 50.98 28.09 18.33
N GLU A 493 50.99 27.13 17.40
CA GLU A 493 52.18 26.35 17.03
C GLU A 493 53.28 27.23 16.40
N GLU A 494 52.92 28.21 15.57
CA GLU A 494 53.86 29.21 15.05
C GLU A 494 54.43 30.08 16.16
N ARG A 495 53.59 30.58 17.07
CA ARG A 495 54.03 31.39 18.21
C ARG A 495 54.86 30.60 19.22
N GLU A 496 54.58 29.31 19.42
CA GLU A 496 55.44 28.40 20.20
C GLU A 496 56.78 28.18 19.50
N ARG A 497 56.81 28.06 18.17
CA ARG A 497 58.03 27.94 17.37
C ARG A 497 58.89 29.20 17.47
N GLU A 498 58.30 30.39 17.35
CA GLU A 498 58.96 31.68 17.58
C GLU A 498 59.53 31.79 19.00
N LEU A 499 58.74 31.45 20.02
CA LEU A 499 59.18 31.47 21.42
C LEU A 499 60.32 30.49 21.70
N ASN A 500 60.27 29.28 21.13
CA ASN A 500 61.35 28.30 21.22
C ASN A 500 62.60 28.75 20.46
N GLU A 501 62.46 29.45 19.33
CA GLU A 501 63.58 30.04 18.61
C GLU A 501 64.24 31.17 19.43
N LEU A 502 63.46 32.06 20.06
CA LEU A 502 63.96 33.07 20.99
C LEU A 502 64.64 32.45 22.23
N LEU A 503 64.08 31.37 22.79
CA LEU A 503 64.70 30.60 23.88
C LEU A 503 65.99 29.88 23.44
N GLY A 504 66.06 29.43 22.19
CA GLY A 504 67.26 28.86 21.56
C GLY A 504 68.36 29.91 21.35
N GLN A 505 67.99 31.10 20.88
CA GLN A 505 68.88 32.26 20.77
C GLN A 505 69.43 32.66 22.15
N HIS A 506 68.59 32.73 23.19
CA HIS A 506 69.02 32.99 24.57
C HIS A 506 69.90 31.89 25.18
N ARG A 507 69.80 30.63 24.73
CA ARG A 507 70.75 29.56 25.11
C ARG A 507 72.07 29.63 24.35
N SER A 508 72.07 30.26 23.17
CA SER A 508 73.25 30.42 22.31
C SER A 508 74.03 31.71 22.63
N THR A 509 73.40 32.71 23.24
CA THR A 509 74.06 33.91 23.77
C THR A 509 74.48 33.73 25.24
N SER A 510 75.77 33.45 25.42
CA SER A 510 76.59 33.65 26.63
C SER A 510 75.97 34.45 27.79
N ALA A 511 76.05 33.86 28.99
CA ALA A 511 75.87 34.43 30.33
C ALA A 511 74.44 34.85 30.77
N GLY A 512 73.87 34.13 31.74
CA GLY A 512 72.59 34.52 32.37
C GLY A 512 71.84 33.48 33.21
N GLY A 513 72.47 32.36 33.60
CA GLY A 513 71.79 31.30 34.36
C GLY A 513 71.54 31.66 35.83
N ARG A 514 70.41 32.33 36.12
CA ARG A 514 69.69 32.40 37.41
C ARG A 514 68.48 33.33 37.26
N LEU A 515 67.28 32.86 37.64
CA LEU A 515 66.11 33.59 38.20
C LEU A 515 64.77 32.91 37.83
N LEU A 516 64.42 31.83 38.54
CA LEU A 516 63.04 31.49 38.88
C LEU A 516 63.04 30.83 40.28
N PRO A 517 62.28 31.32 41.27
CA PRO A 517 62.18 30.69 42.58
C PRO A 517 61.36 29.40 42.55
N ALA A 518 61.90 28.33 43.16
CA ALA A 518 61.15 27.11 43.42
C ALA A 518 60.48 27.19 44.80
N SER A 519 59.15 27.04 44.87
CA SER A 519 58.42 27.02 46.15
C SER A 519 57.07 26.27 46.10
N TRP A 520 56.95 25.20 45.30
CA TRP A 520 55.76 24.34 45.26
C TRP A 520 56.16 22.86 45.19
N SER A 521 56.87 22.37 46.21
CA SER A 521 57.19 20.95 46.39
C SER A 521 57.43 20.62 47.86
N GLU A 522 56.86 19.49 48.30
CA GLU A 522 57.11 18.75 49.56
C GLU A 522 56.60 19.43 50.87
N THR A 523 55.56 18.95 51.57
CA THR A 523 55.18 17.65 52.19
C THR A 523 55.73 17.38 53.60
N ALA A 524 54.78 17.05 54.50
CA ALA A 524 54.88 16.14 55.66
C ALA A 524 55.17 16.68 57.09
N LYS A 525 54.10 16.57 57.92
CA LYS A 525 54.03 15.89 59.24
C LYS A 525 54.62 16.52 60.53
N SER A 526 53.67 16.80 61.45
CA SER A 526 53.53 16.19 62.80
C SER A 526 54.27 16.77 64.03
N GLU A 527 53.49 17.30 64.99
CA GLU A 527 53.47 17.06 66.46
C GLU A 527 52.20 17.78 67.03
N VAL A 528 51.33 17.30 67.96
CA VAL A 528 51.47 16.61 69.29
C VAL A 528 51.78 17.65 70.40
N LEU A 529 51.05 17.81 71.53
CA LEU A 529 49.85 17.20 72.19
C LEU A 529 49.43 18.14 73.40
N PRO A 530 48.62 17.83 74.47
CA PRO A 530 47.45 16.94 74.69
C PRO A 530 46.31 17.44 75.68
N GLU A 531 45.28 16.57 75.89
CA GLU A 531 44.32 16.37 77.05
C GLU A 531 43.26 17.48 77.38
N ASP A 532 42.03 17.21 77.91
CA ASP A 532 41.61 16.18 78.89
C ASP A 532 40.08 15.80 78.91
N SER A 533 39.74 14.58 79.37
CA SER A 533 38.49 14.04 80.00
C SER A 533 37.07 14.21 79.37
N SER A 534 36.40 13.17 78.82
CA SER A 534 35.51 12.10 79.43
C SER A 534 34.07 12.56 79.82
N ILE A 535 32.89 11.90 79.55
CA ILE A 535 32.37 10.51 79.72
C ILE A 535 31.18 10.16 78.74
N ILE A 536 30.85 8.86 78.58
CA ILE A 536 29.95 8.06 77.65
C ILE A 536 28.44 8.00 78.10
N PRO A 537 27.35 7.60 77.32
CA PRO A 537 27.17 6.57 76.24
C PRO A 537 26.47 7.01 74.91
N SER A 538 26.63 6.38 73.72
CA SER A 538 26.32 5.01 73.18
C SER A 538 24.80 4.72 73.03
N LEU A 539 24.24 4.03 72.01
CA LEU A 539 24.67 3.30 70.79
C LEU A 539 23.49 3.39 69.76
N ALA A 540 23.60 3.42 68.42
CA ALA A 540 23.82 2.30 67.47
C ALA A 540 23.74 2.88 66.03
N GLU A 541 24.73 2.70 65.13
CA GLU A 541 25.03 1.52 64.30
C GLU A 541 24.41 1.59 62.87
N LYS A 542 25.24 1.92 61.86
CA LYS A 542 25.04 1.45 60.46
C LYS A 542 26.29 1.55 59.57
N THR A 543 26.88 0.37 59.33
CA THR A 543 27.49 -0.13 58.08
C THR A 543 28.24 0.80 57.11
N VAL A 544 29.52 0.47 56.92
CA VAL A 544 30.47 0.93 55.89
C VAL A 544 30.04 0.58 54.45
N VAL A 545 30.29 1.47 53.49
CA VAL A 545 30.48 1.14 52.06
C VAL A 545 31.73 1.86 51.53
N LYS A 546 32.59 1.15 50.78
CA LYS A 546 33.83 1.66 50.18
C LYS A 546 33.68 1.99 48.68
N SER A 547 34.36 3.07 48.30
CA SER A 547 34.69 3.60 46.96
C SER A 547 34.69 2.66 45.74
N LYS A 548 34.25 3.21 44.58
CA LYS A 548 34.83 2.97 43.24
C LYS A 548 34.70 4.23 42.36
N ASN A 549 35.72 4.48 41.53
CA ASN A 549 35.80 5.62 40.60
C ASN A 549 35.02 5.36 39.28
N PRO A 550 34.66 6.41 38.50
CA PRO A 550 33.71 6.30 37.39
C PRO A 550 34.34 6.09 36.00
N PRO A 551 33.57 5.52 35.04
CA PRO A 551 33.77 5.80 33.62
C PRO A 551 32.48 6.22 32.87
N THR A 552 32.59 7.27 32.05
CA THR A 552 31.85 7.57 30.80
C THR A 552 30.37 7.15 30.69
N ALA A 553 29.45 8.11 30.83
CA ALA A 553 28.02 7.92 30.63
C ALA A 553 27.55 8.33 29.21
N SER A 554 27.11 7.36 28.40
CA SER A 554 26.25 7.63 27.22
C SER A 554 25.25 6.51 26.89
N LYS A 555 25.30 5.35 27.58
CA LYS A 555 24.40 4.19 27.35
C LYS A 555 23.30 4.01 28.41
N GLY A 556 23.12 4.96 29.33
CA GLY A 556 22.22 4.85 30.48
C GLY A 556 20.74 5.15 30.20
N TYR A 557 20.45 6.13 29.34
CA TYR A 557 19.11 6.74 29.27
C TYR A 557 17.99 5.85 28.68
N LEU A 558 18.33 4.87 27.84
CA LEU A 558 17.33 3.97 27.23
C LEU A 558 16.82 2.86 28.16
N LYS A 559 17.53 2.53 29.25
CA LYS A 559 17.12 1.45 30.18
C LYS A 559 16.15 1.91 31.28
N THR A 560 16.04 3.21 31.53
CA THR A 560 15.18 3.75 32.59
C THR A 560 13.72 3.87 32.16
N TRP A 561 13.45 4.05 30.86
CA TRP A 561 12.08 4.14 30.31
C TRP A 561 11.35 2.79 30.27
N LEU A 562 12.06 1.68 30.12
CA LEU A 562 11.50 0.33 29.95
C LEU A 562 11.13 -0.39 31.26
N ARG A 563 11.28 0.25 32.43
CA ARG A 563 10.93 -0.31 33.75
C ARG A 563 9.63 0.23 34.36
N GLY A 564 8.86 1.02 33.62
CA GLY A 564 7.70 1.76 34.16
C GLY A 564 6.34 1.06 34.12
N LEU A 565 6.24 -0.22 33.74
CA LEU A 565 4.96 -0.90 33.49
C LEU A 565 4.64 -2.02 34.50
N ASP A 566 4.50 -1.65 35.79
CA ASP A 566 3.91 -2.52 36.80
C ASP A 566 2.38 -2.47 36.71
N ILE A 567 1.76 -3.51 36.12
CA ILE A 567 0.32 -3.76 36.23
C ILE A 567 0.10 -4.89 37.24
N SER A 568 -0.15 -4.51 38.49
CA SER A 568 -0.68 -5.41 39.52
C SER A 568 -2.14 -5.07 39.83
N SER A 569 -2.92 -6.11 40.04
CA SER A 569 -4.39 -6.08 40.03
C SER A 569 -5.02 -5.56 41.33
N SER A 570 -6.04 -4.72 41.19
CA SER A 570 -7.20 -4.66 42.11
C SER A 570 -8.40 -4.12 41.33
N GLY A 571 -9.63 -4.59 41.50
CA GLY A 571 -10.12 -5.75 42.23
C GLY A 571 -11.65 -5.70 42.23
N SER A 572 -12.35 -6.76 41.82
CA SER A 572 -13.81 -6.80 41.86
C SER A 572 -14.30 -8.12 42.45
N LYS A 573 -15.25 -8.01 43.39
CA LYS A 573 -15.80 -9.14 44.14
C LYS A 573 -16.95 -9.80 43.39
N THR A 574 -17.06 -11.10 43.62
CA THR A 574 -18.10 -12.01 43.12
C THR A 574 -19.48 -11.79 43.76
N GLY A 575 -20.53 -11.97 42.96
CA GLY A 575 -21.80 -12.61 43.35
C GLY A 575 -22.12 -13.67 42.27
N ALA A 576 -22.12 -14.97 42.59
CA ALA A 576 -23.29 -15.75 43.01
C ALA A 576 -24.39 -15.81 41.90
N ALA A 577 -24.85 -16.98 41.43
CA ALA A 577 -24.61 -18.35 41.89
C ALA A 577 -24.90 -19.40 40.80
N ASN A 578 -24.33 -20.60 40.94
CA ASN A 578 -25.00 -21.88 40.70
C ASN A 578 -24.23 -23.02 41.39
N GLY A 579 -24.91 -24.07 41.84
CA GLY A 579 -24.34 -25.11 42.70
C GLY A 579 -24.58 -26.54 42.21
N SER A 580 -24.24 -27.51 43.07
CA SER A 580 -24.31 -28.98 42.86
C SER A 580 -23.15 -29.54 42.00
N LYS A 581 -22.14 -30.22 42.59
CA LYS A 581 -22.09 -31.66 43.03
C LYS A 581 -21.87 -32.60 41.82
N THR A 582 -21.01 -33.64 41.82
CA THR A 582 -20.27 -34.37 42.89
C THR A 582 -18.96 -35.06 42.39
N SER A 583 -18.04 -35.30 43.35
CA SER A 583 -17.30 -36.55 43.65
C SER A 583 -16.05 -37.04 42.86
N ASN A 584 -14.92 -36.89 43.55
CA ASN A 584 -13.86 -37.88 43.87
C ASN A 584 -12.59 -38.04 42.98
N PRO A 585 -11.43 -38.37 43.61
CA PRO A 585 -10.08 -38.26 43.03
C PRO A 585 -9.42 -39.64 42.81
N PRO A 586 -8.11 -39.70 42.42
CA PRO A 586 -7.11 -39.89 43.49
C PRO A 586 -5.70 -39.28 43.22
N ALA A 587 -4.84 -39.45 44.24
CA ALA A 587 -3.37 -39.52 44.19
C ALA A 587 -2.55 -38.22 44.02
N SER A 588 -1.79 -37.94 45.09
CA SER A 588 -0.78 -36.89 45.23
C SER A 588 0.44 -37.04 44.33
N ALA A 589 0.84 -35.94 43.69
CA ALA A 589 2.24 -35.67 43.34
C ALA A 589 2.64 -34.30 43.90
N SER A 590 3.49 -34.30 44.93
CA SER A 590 4.07 -33.06 45.47
C SER A 590 5.22 -32.63 44.55
N GLY A 591 4.98 -31.60 43.74
CA GLY A 591 5.94 -31.08 42.76
C GLY A 591 5.87 -29.56 42.71
N ARG A 592 6.89 -28.90 43.26
CA ARG A 592 7.10 -27.44 43.39
C ARG A 592 6.51 -26.60 42.23
N GLN A 593 5.35 -25.98 42.45
CA GLN A 593 4.96 -24.78 41.71
C GLN A 593 5.66 -23.57 42.32
N THR A 594 6.69 -23.04 41.66
CA THR A 594 7.24 -21.70 41.89
C THR A 594 8.16 -21.19 40.78
N ASP A 595 8.71 -22.08 39.94
CA ASP A 595 9.65 -21.69 38.88
C ASP A 595 9.01 -21.41 37.50
N ASP A 596 7.75 -21.83 37.27
CA ASP A 596 7.08 -21.74 35.95
C ASP A 596 6.88 -20.31 35.43
N SER A 597 6.68 -19.34 36.32
CA SER A 597 6.53 -17.93 35.92
C SER A 597 7.85 -17.35 35.38
N ASN A 598 8.97 -17.77 35.97
CA ASN A 598 10.30 -17.28 35.61
C ASN A 598 10.87 -18.05 34.41
N SER A 599 10.57 -19.35 34.30
CA SER A 599 10.89 -20.16 33.12
C SER A 599 10.04 -19.76 31.91
N GLY A 600 8.76 -19.41 32.13
CA GLY A 600 7.88 -18.83 31.12
C GLY A 600 8.36 -17.48 30.62
N LEU A 601 8.77 -16.57 31.52
CA LEU A 601 9.37 -15.29 31.12
C LEU A 601 10.69 -15.47 30.37
N ALA A 602 11.57 -16.37 30.82
CA ALA A 602 12.82 -16.67 30.12
C ALA A 602 12.57 -17.28 28.73
N ARG A 603 11.56 -18.16 28.59
CA ARG A 603 11.13 -18.73 27.31
C ARG A 603 10.59 -17.65 26.37
N LEU A 604 9.70 -16.78 26.85
CA LEU A 604 9.16 -15.65 26.08
C LEU A 604 10.25 -14.65 25.66
N LEU A 605 11.28 -14.43 26.48
CA LEU A 605 12.43 -13.58 26.11
C LEU A 605 13.30 -14.23 25.02
N VAL A 606 13.50 -15.55 25.07
CA VAL A 606 14.20 -16.30 24.02
C VAL A 606 13.39 -16.34 22.73
N GLU A 607 12.08 -16.56 22.80
CA GLU A 607 11.17 -16.52 21.65
C GLU A 607 11.11 -15.11 21.03
N ASN A 608 11.04 -14.05 21.84
CA ASN A 608 11.06 -12.67 21.35
C ASN A 608 12.41 -12.31 20.71
N ALA A 609 13.53 -12.74 21.28
CA ALA A 609 14.86 -12.59 20.66
C ALA A 609 14.94 -13.33 19.31
N ALA A 610 14.45 -14.57 19.24
CA ALA A 610 14.40 -15.35 18.00
C ALA A 610 13.46 -14.72 16.95
N LEU A 611 12.34 -14.12 17.36
CA LEU A 611 11.46 -13.37 16.46
C LEU A 611 12.11 -12.08 15.96
N GLN A 612 12.85 -11.35 16.80
CA GLN A 612 13.62 -10.17 16.38
C GLN A 612 14.71 -10.55 15.37
N GLU A 613 15.41 -11.67 15.58
CA GLU A 613 16.39 -12.20 14.63
C GLU A 613 15.76 -12.60 13.30
N ARG A 614 14.59 -13.28 13.32
CA ARG A 614 13.81 -13.61 12.09
C ARG A 614 13.32 -12.36 11.37
N VAL A 615 12.79 -11.35 12.07
CA VAL A 615 12.36 -10.09 11.45
C VAL A 615 13.55 -9.35 10.83
N ALA A 616 14.70 -9.33 11.48
CA ALA A 616 15.92 -8.76 10.94
C ALA A 616 16.43 -9.52 9.69
N SER A 617 16.34 -10.86 9.67
CA SER A 617 16.73 -11.65 8.50
C SER A 617 15.80 -11.41 7.30
N VAL A 618 14.49 -11.34 7.52
CA VAL A 618 13.50 -10.97 6.49
C VAL A 618 13.74 -9.55 5.96
N GLN A 619 14.07 -8.59 6.84
CA GLN A 619 14.44 -7.22 6.42
C GLN A 619 15.71 -7.20 5.55
N HIS A 620 16.75 -7.92 5.94
CA HIS A 620 17.99 -8.04 5.16
C HIS A 620 17.74 -8.70 3.79
N LEU A 621 16.85 -9.70 3.75
CA LEU A 621 16.46 -10.38 2.53
C LEU A 621 15.63 -9.48 1.61
N ALA A 622 14.67 -8.73 2.14
CA ALA A 622 13.88 -7.74 1.38
C ALA A 622 14.76 -6.62 0.80
N GLN A 623 15.74 -6.14 1.58
CA GLN A 623 16.78 -5.22 1.08
C GLN A 623 17.63 -5.85 -0.03
N SER A 624 17.95 -7.14 0.09
CA SER A 624 18.70 -7.88 -0.94
C SER A 624 17.88 -8.01 -2.24
N ALA A 625 16.60 -8.37 -2.17
CA ALA A 625 15.71 -8.42 -3.33
C ALA A 625 15.55 -7.03 -3.99
N HIS A 626 15.40 -5.97 -3.19
CA HIS A 626 15.35 -4.60 -3.71
C HIS A 626 16.67 -4.20 -4.40
N ARG A 627 17.83 -4.52 -3.81
CA ARG A 627 19.16 -4.30 -4.41
C ARG A 627 19.27 -5.00 -5.78
N LEU A 628 18.84 -6.26 -5.87
CA LEU A 628 18.86 -7.03 -7.12
C LEU A 628 17.93 -6.44 -8.19
N ARG A 629 16.72 -6.04 -7.81
CA ARG A 629 15.79 -5.32 -8.70
C ARG A 629 16.42 -4.03 -9.23
N MET A 630 17.07 -3.23 -8.38
CA MET A 630 17.75 -2.00 -8.81
C MET A 630 18.94 -2.26 -9.73
N SER A 631 19.68 -3.36 -9.54
CA SER A 631 20.74 -3.79 -10.46
C SER A 631 20.19 -4.20 -11.83
N LEU A 632 19.07 -4.94 -11.90
CA LEU A 632 18.40 -5.25 -13.17
C LEU A 632 17.86 -4.00 -13.86
N VAL A 633 17.25 -3.06 -13.13
CA VAL A 633 16.78 -1.79 -13.70
C VAL A 633 17.93 -0.98 -14.33
N LYS A 634 19.11 -0.98 -13.68
CA LYS A 634 20.34 -0.40 -14.27
C LYS A 634 20.83 -1.18 -15.49
N ALA A 635 20.71 -2.51 -15.52
CA ALA A 635 20.98 -3.28 -16.73
C ALA A 635 20.02 -2.90 -17.88
N THR A 636 18.72 -2.67 -17.58
CA THR A 636 17.73 -2.23 -18.57
C THR A 636 18.08 -0.89 -19.20
N THR A 637 18.70 0.05 -18.49
CA THR A 637 19.06 1.36 -19.08
C THR A 637 20.09 1.24 -20.22
N TYR A 638 20.92 0.19 -20.24
CA TYR A 638 21.82 -0.09 -21.38
C TYR A 638 21.10 -0.69 -22.60
N LEU A 639 19.89 -1.24 -22.44
CA LEU A 639 19.05 -1.61 -23.59
C LEU A 639 18.52 -0.37 -24.32
N GLN A 640 18.27 0.74 -23.60
CA GLN A 640 17.64 1.95 -24.13
C GLN A 640 18.60 2.99 -24.74
N GLY A 641 19.90 2.96 -24.40
CA GLY A 641 20.91 3.84 -24.98
C GLY A 641 21.64 3.24 -26.20
N GLU A 642 22.30 4.09 -26.99
CA GLU A 642 23.43 3.67 -27.82
C GLU A 642 24.60 3.31 -26.90
N SER A 643 25.16 2.11 -27.06
CA SER A 643 26.12 1.56 -26.10
C SER A 643 27.09 0.58 -26.78
N ASP A 644 28.39 0.75 -26.52
CA ASP A 644 29.45 -0.08 -27.08
C ASP A 644 29.30 -1.56 -26.70
N THR A 645 29.87 -2.45 -27.52
CA THR A 645 29.89 -3.91 -27.28
C THR A 645 30.44 -4.28 -25.89
N ALA A 646 31.46 -3.55 -25.42
CA ALA A 646 32.03 -3.72 -24.07
C ALA A 646 31.03 -3.33 -22.95
N SER A 647 30.19 -2.31 -23.16
CA SER A 647 29.17 -1.90 -22.19
C SER A 647 28.00 -2.88 -22.16
N ILE A 648 27.65 -3.48 -23.30
CA ILE A 648 26.61 -4.52 -23.39
C ILE A 648 27.08 -5.80 -22.70
N GLN A 649 28.34 -6.20 -22.89
CA GLN A 649 28.92 -7.35 -22.19
C GLN A 649 28.95 -7.13 -20.67
N ALA A 650 29.38 -5.94 -20.21
CA ALA A 650 29.35 -5.61 -18.78
C ALA A 650 27.92 -5.63 -18.20
N ALA A 651 26.92 -5.21 -18.96
CA ALA A 651 25.51 -5.34 -18.55
C ALA A 651 25.06 -6.81 -18.47
N MET A 652 25.48 -7.67 -19.41
CA MET A 652 25.19 -9.11 -19.37
C MET A 652 25.83 -9.80 -18.15
N ASP A 653 27.06 -9.41 -17.78
CA ASP A 653 27.76 -9.95 -16.61
C ASP A 653 27.04 -9.53 -15.30
N VAL A 654 26.52 -8.29 -15.24
CA VAL A 654 25.67 -7.82 -14.14
C VAL A 654 24.34 -8.61 -14.06
N VAL A 655 23.72 -8.93 -15.19
CA VAL A 655 22.49 -9.73 -15.22
C VAL A 655 22.72 -11.16 -14.72
N GLU A 656 23.83 -11.80 -15.08
CA GLU A 656 24.21 -13.12 -14.52
C GLU A 656 24.61 -13.05 -13.03
N ALA A 657 25.25 -11.96 -12.58
CA ALA A 657 25.49 -11.72 -11.17
C ALA A 657 24.17 -11.58 -10.37
N VAL A 658 23.15 -10.90 -10.93
CA VAL A 658 21.82 -10.84 -10.30
C VAL A 658 21.15 -12.21 -10.30
N LYS A 659 21.19 -12.94 -11.41
CA LYS A 659 20.58 -14.27 -11.53
C LYS A 659 21.17 -15.27 -10.53
N THR A 660 22.49 -15.30 -10.37
CA THR A 660 23.15 -16.18 -9.39
C THR A 660 22.81 -15.81 -7.94
N GLU A 661 22.73 -14.51 -7.61
CA GLU A 661 22.29 -14.07 -6.28
C GLU A 661 20.78 -14.30 -6.04
N ALA A 662 19.94 -14.19 -7.06
CA ALA A 662 18.50 -14.48 -6.98
C ALA A 662 18.24 -15.98 -6.71
N ARG A 663 19.04 -16.89 -7.28
CA ARG A 663 19.03 -18.32 -6.92
C ARG A 663 19.38 -18.53 -5.45
N ARG A 664 20.43 -17.86 -4.94
CA ARG A 664 20.81 -17.93 -3.52
C ARG A 664 19.71 -17.39 -2.62
N LEU A 665 19.04 -16.31 -3.02
CA LEU A 665 17.92 -15.71 -2.30
C LEU A 665 16.72 -16.67 -2.24
N LYS A 666 16.37 -17.34 -3.35
CA LYS A 666 15.35 -18.40 -3.39
C LYS A 666 15.70 -19.57 -2.45
N VAL A 667 16.94 -20.03 -2.44
CA VAL A 667 17.39 -21.12 -1.53
C VAL A 667 17.35 -20.67 -0.06
N ALA A 668 17.82 -19.46 0.25
CA ALA A 668 17.80 -18.93 1.61
C ALA A 668 16.38 -18.82 2.18
N LEU A 669 15.40 -18.49 1.33
CA LEU A 669 13.97 -18.50 1.65
C LEU A 669 13.37 -19.90 1.82
N GLY A 670 13.70 -20.82 0.90
CA GLY A 670 13.25 -22.22 1.02
C GLY A 670 13.80 -22.91 2.28
N CYS A 671 14.92 -22.43 2.82
CA CYS A 671 15.53 -22.91 4.06
C CYS A 671 15.16 -22.07 5.30
N SER A 672 14.40 -20.97 5.20
CA SER A 672 14.03 -20.16 6.36
C SER A 672 12.81 -20.76 7.08
N LEU A 673 12.94 -20.98 8.39
CA LEU A 673 11.84 -21.41 9.26
C LEU A 673 10.75 -20.32 9.29
N PRO A 674 9.45 -20.68 9.18
CA PRO A 674 8.35 -19.72 9.19
C PRO A 674 8.40 -18.84 10.45
N VAL A 675 8.13 -17.55 10.28
CA VAL A 675 8.07 -16.55 11.36
C VAL A 675 6.84 -16.81 12.25
N SER A 676 5.81 -17.42 11.69
CA SER A 676 4.55 -17.76 12.38
C SER A 676 4.47 -19.25 12.69
N PHE A 677 4.86 -19.67 13.91
CA PHE A 677 4.49 -20.99 14.42
C PHE A 677 3.06 -20.93 14.98
N GLN A 678 2.06 -20.95 14.10
CA GLN A 678 0.71 -21.28 14.53
C GLN A 678 0.68 -22.78 14.88
N ALA A 679 0.42 -23.10 16.15
CA ALA A 679 0.12 -24.47 16.53
C ALA A 679 -1.10 -24.95 15.71
N PRO A 680 -1.13 -26.21 15.22
CA PRO A 680 -2.24 -26.69 14.42
C PRO A 680 -3.55 -26.55 15.20
N LEU A 681 -4.44 -25.70 14.70
CA LEU A 681 -5.83 -25.74 15.11
C LEU A 681 -6.41 -27.01 14.48
N GLU A 682 -6.69 -28.03 15.29
CA GLU A 682 -7.51 -29.14 14.82
C GLU A 682 -8.84 -28.56 14.31
N ASN A 683 -9.23 -28.96 13.09
CA ASN A 683 -10.46 -28.60 12.37
C ASN A 683 -10.47 -27.26 11.61
N SER A 684 -9.76 -27.18 10.49
CA SER A 684 -10.13 -26.36 9.33
C SER A 684 -9.63 -27.02 8.03
N PRO A 685 -10.38 -27.04 6.92
CA PRO A 685 -10.04 -27.84 5.75
C PRO A 685 -9.02 -27.16 4.81
N GLU A 686 -8.13 -28.00 4.27
CA GLU A 686 -7.56 -27.92 2.91
C GLU A 686 -7.27 -26.53 2.31
N ASP A 687 -6.24 -25.84 2.82
CA ASP A 687 -5.58 -24.74 2.11
C ASP A 687 -4.06 -24.73 2.43
N LEU A 688 -3.32 -25.70 1.88
CA LEU A 688 -1.86 -25.70 1.83
C LEU A 688 -1.37 -26.12 0.43
N PHE A 689 -1.02 -25.12 -0.38
CA PHE A 689 -0.30 -25.35 -1.64
C PHE A 689 1.14 -25.79 -1.37
N THR A 690 1.53 -26.92 -1.98
CA THR A 690 2.88 -27.47 -1.91
C THR A 690 3.70 -27.01 -3.11
N VAL A 691 4.81 -26.31 -2.86
CA VAL A 691 5.77 -25.89 -3.91
C VAL A 691 6.97 -26.84 -3.91
N PRO A 692 7.24 -27.60 -4.99
CA PRO A 692 8.44 -28.44 -5.08
C PRO A 692 9.72 -27.60 -5.13
N LEU A 693 10.68 -27.92 -4.27
CA LEU A 693 12.04 -27.37 -4.34
C LEU A 693 12.93 -28.28 -5.19
N SER A 694 13.44 -27.72 -6.29
CA SER A 694 14.43 -28.27 -7.24
C SER A 694 14.02 -29.45 -8.12
N GLU A 695 13.81 -29.15 -9.41
CA GLU A 695 14.30 -30.01 -10.49
C GLU A 695 15.79 -29.74 -10.70
N GLU A 696 16.67 -30.59 -10.15
CA GLU A 696 17.96 -31.03 -10.73
C GLU A 696 18.76 -31.88 -9.73
N SER A 697 19.52 -32.86 -10.27
CA SER A 697 20.37 -33.82 -9.54
C SER A 697 19.64 -34.86 -8.69
N GLY A 698 19.35 -36.02 -9.29
CA GLY A 698 18.86 -37.19 -8.56
C GLY A 698 19.91 -37.82 -7.65
N ILE A 699 19.62 -37.88 -6.35
CA ILE A 699 20.01 -38.94 -5.39
C ILE A 699 18.86 -39.02 -4.37
N THR A 700 18.51 -40.23 -3.95
CA THR A 700 17.40 -40.53 -3.05
C THR A 700 17.62 -40.00 -1.63
N GLY A 701 16.64 -39.27 -1.06
CA GLY A 701 16.62 -38.94 0.38
C GLY A 701 15.56 -37.90 0.77
N GLU A 702 14.50 -38.35 1.43
CA GLU A 702 13.53 -37.59 2.26
C GLU A 702 13.19 -36.14 1.85
N HIS A 703 12.06 -35.96 1.17
CA HIS A 703 11.43 -34.64 0.99
C HIS A 703 10.93 -34.09 2.34
N THR A 704 11.68 -33.18 2.95
CA THR A 704 11.22 -32.42 4.11
C THR A 704 10.21 -31.36 3.67
N ASN A 705 8.92 -31.73 3.66
CA ASN A 705 7.82 -30.81 3.41
C ASN A 705 7.70 -29.81 4.58
N VAL A 706 8.40 -28.67 4.47
CA VAL A 706 8.29 -27.56 5.41
C VAL A 706 7.11 -26.67 4.99
N ALA A 707 6.15 -26.47 5.90
CA ALA A 707 5.12 -25.46 5.72
C ALA A 707 5.76 -24.06 5.75
N LEU A 708 5.85 -23.42 4.58
CA LEU A 708 6.36 -22.06 4.44
C LEU A 708 5.26 -21.05 4.80
N ASP A 709 5.62 -19.94 5.44
CA ASP A 709 4.66 -18.87 5.69
C ASP A 709 4.46 -17.97 4.46
N SER A 710 3.39 -17.18 4.47
CA SER A 710 3.03 -16.28 3.37
C SER A 710 4.12 -15.26 3.03
N VAL A 711 4.94 -14.88 4.00
CA VAL A 711 6.08 -13.96 3.81
C VAL A 711 7.22 -14.65 3.06
N SER A 712 7.54 -15.89 3.42
CA SER A 712 8.55 -16.69 2.73
C SER A 712 8.12 -17.05 1.31
N MET A 713 6.85 -17.39 1.13
CA MET A 713 6.24 -17.66 -0.19
C MET A 713 6.30 -16.44 -1.11
N ALA A 714 5.84 -15.26 -0.65
CA ALA A 714 5.98 -14.01 -1.41
C ALA A 714 7.44 -13.65 -1.71
N GLY A 715 8.37 -13.98 -0.80
CA GLY A 715 9.80 -13.86 -1.04
C GLY A 715 10.30 -14.76 -2.18
N ILE A 716 9.81 -16.00 -2.27
CA ILE A 716 10.17 -16.97 -3.32
C ILE A 716 9.63 -16.51 -4.66
N GLU A 717 8.39 -16.05 -4.73
CA GLU A 717 7.79 -15.43 -5.93
C GLU A 717 8.63 -14.24 -6.43
N ILE A 718 9.06 -13.35 -5.53
CA ILE A 718 9.95 -12.23 -5.90
C ILE A 718 11.29 -12.74 -6.44
N ALA A 719 11.85 -13.83 -5.89
CA ALA A 719 13.08 -14.43 -6.39
C ALA A 719 12.90 -15.04 -7.79
N GLU A 720 11.77 -15.70 -8.05
CA GLU A 720 11.42 -16.28 -9.35
C GLU A 720 11.16 -15.21 -10.41
N LEU A 721 10.47 -14.12 -10.05
CA LEU A 721 10.31 -12.96 -10.92
C LEU A 721 11.66 -12.33 -11.27
N LEU A 722 12.59 -12.20 -10.31
CA LEU A 722 13.95 -11.73 -10.59
C LEU A 722 14.71 -12.68 -11.54
N LEU A 723 14.54 -14.00 -11.39
CA LEU A 723 15.15 -14.99 -12.29
C LEU A 723 14.57 -14.89 -13.71
N ALA A 724 13.25 -14.93 -13.87
CA ALA A 724 12.59 -14.82 -15.17
C ALA A 724 12.94 -13.49 -15.88
N THR A 725 12.93 -12.38 -15.13
CA THR A 725 13.31 -11.06 -15.67
C THR A 725 14.78 -11.04 -16.09
N SER A 726 15.68 -11.69 -15.33
CA SER A 726 17.10 -11.77 -15.69
C SER A 726 17.35 -12.57 -16.99
N GLU A 727 16.64 -13.68 -17.22
CA GLU A 727 16.77 -14.45 -18.47
C GLU A 727 16.26 -13.65 -19.68
N LEU A 728 15.12 -12.96 -19.54
CA LEU A 728 14.56 -12.09 -20.58
C LEU A 728 15.47 -10.89 -20.90
N GLN A 729 16.08 -10.28 -19.89
CA GLN A 729 17.06 -9.20 -20.13
C GLN A 729 18.35 -9.73 -20.79
N LYS A 730 18.80 -10.93 -20.40
CA LYS A 730 19.99 -11.55 -21.00
C LYS A 730 19.77 -11.93 -22.46
N SER A 731 18.59 -12.44 -22.84
CA SER A 731 18.28 -12.73 -24.24
C SER A 731 18.17 -11.43 -25.07
N ALA A 732 17.52 -10.39 -24.54
CA ALA A 732 17.46 -9.09 -25.19
C ALA A 732 18.84 -8.44 -25.41
N LEU A 733 19.73 -8.49 -24.40
CA LEU A 733 21.10 -7.97 -24.51
C LEU A 733 21.94 -8.77 -25.53
N ARG A 734 21.76 -10.10 -25.60
CA ARG A 734 22.40 -10.94 -26.64
C ARG A 734 21.96 -10.55 -28.04
N CYS A 735 20.65 -10.43 -28.30
CA CYS A 735 20.16 -10.00 -29.60
C CYS A 735 20.71 -8.62 -30.01
N LYS A 736 20.86 -7.68 -29.06
CA LYS A 736 21.47 -6.37 -29.31
C LYS A 736 22.98 -6.49 -29.60
N LEU A 737 23.70 -7.36 -28.91
CA LEU A 737 25.11 -7.65 -29.15
C LEU A 737 25.33 -8.29 -30.54
N ASP A 738 24.51 -9.26 -30.92
CA ASP A 738 24.58 -9.96 -32.20
C ASP A 738 24.26 -9.00 -33.37
N SER A 739 23.28 -8.10 -33.19
CA SER A 739 22.96 -7.08 -34.19
C SER A 739 24.11 -6.09 -34.44
N LEU A 740 24.86 -5.70 -33.41
CA LEU A 740 26.03 -4.82 -33.54
C LEU A 740 27.21 -5.51 -34.24
N HIS A 741 27.45 -6.80 -33.96
CA HIS A 741 28.46 -7.57 -34.68
C HIS A 741 28.10 -7.76 -36.16
N THR A 742 26.81 -7.91 -36.48
CA THR A 742 26.34 -8.05 -37.87
C THR A 742 26.46 -6.76 -38.69
N VAL A 743 26.62 -5.59 -38.04
CA VAL A 743 26.79 -4.28 -38.69
C VAL A 743 28.28 -3.89 -38.83
N GLN A 744 29.21 -4.62 -38.21
CA GLN A 744 30.66 -4.39 -38.31
C GLN A 744 31.40 -5.36 -39.27
N VAL A 745 30.66 -6.19 -40.01
CA VAL A 745 31.16 -7.10 -41.06
C VAL A 745 30.67 -6.63 -42.43
#